data_AF-A0A7K8GVJ9-F1
#
_entry.id   AF-A0A7K8GVJ9-F1
#
_cell.length_a   1.000
_cell.length_b   1.000
_cell.length_c   1.000
_cell.angle_alpha   90.00
_cell.angle_beta   90.00
_cell.angle_gamma   90.00
#
_symmetry.space_group_name_H-M   'P 1'
#
loop_
_entity.id
_entity.type
_entity.pdbx_description
1 polymer ?
#
loop_
_entity_poly.entity_id
_entity_poly.type
_entity_poly.pdbx_seq_one_letter_code
_entity_poly.pdbx_strand_id
1 'polypeptide(L)'
;FSLLLLNLEEYYFEQHTANHIITKDCKDERKFRGSLKICSKSIIFEPDDNIQPIIKIPLRDCISIKAPEDNEANNPFTRNKSGGISVVCSQVFLIKERNVIAPYKTVRGRTEHFFQLDVVGKVGDVVQTLHQLYRASCLDKMGDQAAMITAILQSRLARTSFDKNRFQSISETLHMECKAEMVTPLVTNPGHVCVTDANLYFQPLNGYPKPVVQITLQNVRRIYKRRHGLMPLGLEVFCTENDLCSDIYLKFYNYQDRDEVYFLIATYIENHIAEHTAESYMLQWQRGHISNYQYLLHLNNLADRSCNDLSQYPVFPWIIADYSSSVLDLTKPETFRDLSKPVGALNKERLDRLVTRYQEMPEPKFMYGSHYSSPGYVLFYLVRVAPEYMLCLQNGKFDHADRMFNSIAETWKNCLDGATDFKELIPEFYENDSSFLVNSLKLDLGKRQGGKMVEDVELPPWASGPDDFLQKSQEALESPYVSEHLHEWIDIIFGYKQKGSEAVTAHNVFHPLTYEGGVDLNSIMDPNEKVALLTQILEFGQTPKQLFTTPHPQRIIPKLKSLSRTSSHSISIAESPVSPNEESFEDLTEESITLAWNNIAKLKLDKQYKIHKEAITGIAVTSNGSSVFTTSQDSTLKMFSKESKTIQRSVSFSNMALSSCLILPGDTTVISSSWDNHIYFYSIAFGRQQDVLMGHDDAVSKICWRDGRLYSASWDSTVKVWHCVPGETLSNKKHHFELLVELEHDVSVNTIDLNAANTILASGTKEGTISVWDVTTATVLHQLPCHSGTVFHAAFSPDGRHLLSTGEDCCFKVIDVQTGMLISSVTAEEPQRCFKWDGNTILSGSQSGELLIWDLLGGKVIERIKGHTGAVMSMWMNEQCNSVITGGEDKQIMFWKLQY
;
A
#
# COMPACT_ATOMS: atom_id res chain seq x y z
N PHE A 1 -0.10 22.81 -28.33
CA PHE A 1 -0.88 21.60 -28.66
C PHE A 1 -0.76 20.63 -27.50
N SER A 2 -1.84 19.90 -27.22
CA SER A 2 -1.89 18.85 -26.20
C SER A 2 -2.54 17.61 -26.80
N LEU A 3 -2.14 16.42 -26.35
CA LEU A 3 -2.80 15.17 -26.72
C LEU A 3 -4.27 15.13 -26.26
N LEU A 4 -4.66 15.97 -25.29
CA LEU A 4 -6.06 16.11 -24.83
C LEU A 4 -7.00 16.68 -25.90
N LEU A 5 -6.46 17.21 -27.00
CA LEU A 5 -7.26 17.63 -28.15
C LEU A 5 -7.75 16.44 -28.99
N LEU A 6 -7.21 15.25 -28.75
CA LEU A 6 -7.65 14.00 -29.39
C LEU A 6 -8.96 13.53 -28.74
N ASN A 7 -9.80 12.83 -29.50
CA ASN A 7 -10.93 12.12 -28.94
C ASN A 7 -10.46 10.89 -28.16
N LEU A 8 -11.33 10.32 -27.32
CA LEU A 8 -11.06 9.01 -26.71
C LEU A 8 -10.75 7.96 -27.81
N GLU A 9 -9.72 7.15 -27.57
CA GLU A 9 -9.17 6.16 -28.51
C GLU A 9 -8.71 6.75 -29.87
N GLU A 10 -8.36 8.03 -29.90
CA GLU A 10 -7.70 8.66 -31.04
C GLU A 10 -6.18 8.72 -30.82
N TYR A 11 -5.42 8.34 -31.84
CA TYR A 11 -3.96 8.28 -31.79
C TYR A 11 -3.36 9.38 -32.67
N TYR A 12 -2.26 9.96 -32.20
CA TYR A 12 -1.49 10.95 -32.95
C TYR A 12 -0.37 10.28 -33.74
N PHE A 13 -0.44 10.32 -35.06
CA PHE A 13 0.44 9.56 -35.96
C PHE A 13 1.71 10.31 -36.32
N GLU A 14 1.59 11.53 -36.81
CA GLU A 14 2.73 12.32 -37.32
C GLU A 14 2.37 13.79 -37.50
N GLN A 15 3.41 14.63 -37.59
CA GLN A 15 3.29 16.05 -37.90
C GLN A 15 4.14 16.47 -39.08
N HIS A 16 3.67 17.52 -39.75
CA HIS A 16 4.38 18.22 -40.82
C HIS A 16 4.23 19.73 -40.62
N THR A 17 5.29 20.48 -40.86
CA THR A 17 5.19 21.95 -40.91
C THR A 17 4.48 22.36 -42.19
N ALA A 18 3.47 23.22 -42.07
CA ALA A 18 2.62 23.62 -43.18
C ALA A 18 2.16 25.08 -43.05
N ASN A 19 1.80 25.67 -44.18
CA ASN A 19 1.13 26.96 -44.25
C ASN A 19 -0.36 26.75 -44.59
N HIS A 20 -1.25 27.16 -43.70
CA HIS A 20 -2.69 27.23 -43.95
C HIS A 20 -3.01 28.50 -44.74
N ILE A 21 -3.52 28.33 -45.97
CA ILE A 21 -3.82 29.43 -46.89
C ILE A 21 -5.33 29.71 -46.85
N ILE A 22 -5.68 30.95 -46.52
CA ILE A 22 -7.06 31.44 -46.57
C ILE A 22 -7.14 32.48 -47.68
N THR A 23 -7.90 32.18 -48.72
CA THR A 23 -8.25 33.10 -49.80
C THR A 23 -9.51 33.89 -49.43
N LYS A 24 -9.36 35.20 -49.23
CA LYS A 24 -10.51 36.13 -49.14
C LYS A 24 -10.56 36.96 -50.42
N ASP A 25 -11.70 36.94 -51.09
CA ASP A 25 -12.08 37.80 -52.22
C ASP A 25 -10.93 38.20 -53.17
N CYS A 26 -10.55 37.26 -54.04
CA CYS A 26 -9.79 37.42 -55.29
C CYS A 26 -8.49 38.27 -55.33
N LYS A 27 -7.99 38.87 -54.24
CA LYS A 27 -6.73 39.65 -54.24
C LYS A 27 -5.83 39.53 -53.01
N ASP A 28 -6.30 39.04 -51.85
CA ASP A 28 -5.47 38.90 -50.64
C ASP A 28 -5.42 37.45 -50.12
N GLU A 29 -4.28 36.78 -50.35
CA GLU A 29 -3.96 35.49 -49.72
C GLU A 29 -3.36 35.72 -48.33
N ARG A 30 -3.99 35.17 -47.29
CA ARG A 30 -3.39 35.12 -45.95
C ARG A 30 -2.81 33.73 -45.70
N LYS A 31 -1.54 33.68 -45.31
CA LYS A 31 -0.81 32.44 -45.01
C LYS A 31 -0.47 32.40 -43.53
N PHE A 32 -0.90 31.34 -42.85
CA PHE A 32 -0.58 31.07 -41.45
C PHE A 32 0.32 29.87 -41.38
N ARG A 33 1.55 30.06 -40.91
CA ARG A 33 2.47 28.95 -40.66
C ARG A 33 2.04 28.21 -39.39
N GLY A 34 2.22 26.90 -39.39
CA GLY A 34 1.91 26.06 -38.25
C GLY A 34 2.32 24.61 -38.45
N SER A 35 1.85 23.78 -37.53
CA SER A 35 2.04 22.34 -37.52
C SER A 35 0.74 21.63 -37.88
N LEU A 36 0.75 20.94 -39.02
CA LEU A 36 -0.32 20.03 -39.46
C LEU A 36 -0.08 18.65 -38.87
N LYS A 37 -0.99 18.23 -37.99
CA LYS A 37 -0.96 16.97 -37.25
C LYS A 37 -2.00 16.01 -37.81
N ILE A 38 -1.55 14.78 -38.07
CA ILE A 38 -2.37 13.71 -38.60
C ILE A 38 -2.70 12.76 -37.45
N CYS A 39 -3.99 12.60 -37.16
CA CYS A 39 -4.50 11.76 -36.08
C CYS A 39 -5.48 10.72 -36.64
N SER A 40 -5.77 9.67 -35.88
CA SER A 40 -6.58 8.56 -36.40
C SER A 40 -8.03 8.91 -36.71
N LYS A 41 -8.60 9.92 -36.05
CA LYS A 41 -9.99 10.35 -36.22
C LYS A 41 -10.12 11.80 -36.70
N SER A 42 -9.05 12.59 -36.70
CA SER A 42 -9.08 14.01 -37.06
C SER A 42 -7.76 14.52 -37.67
N ILE A 43 -7.85 15.66 -38.34
CA ILE A 43 -6.72 16.47 -38.80
C ILE A 43 -6.68 17.70 -37.90
N ILE A 44 -5.53 17.98 -37.28
CA ILE A 44 -5.37 19.14 -36.39
C ILE A 44 -4.32 20.06 -36.97
N PHE A 45 -4.68 21.32 -37.24
CA PHE A 45 -3.73 22.36 -37.58
C PHE A 45 -3.54 23.30 -36.40
N GLU A 46 -2.31 23.36 -35.90
CA GLU A 46 -1.89 24.29 -34.85
C GLU A 46 -1.07 25.43 -35.49
N PRO A 47 -1.60 26.66 -35.53
CA PRO A 47 -0.84 27.83 -35.95
C PRO A 47 0.34 28.13 -35.02
N ASP A 48 1.45 28.66 -35.56
CA ASP A 48 2.58 29.15 -34.75
C ASP A 48 2.21 30.42 -33.95
N ASP A 49 1.23 31.19 -34.45
CA ASP A 49 0.69 32.37 -33.78
C ASP A 49 -0.45 31.98 -32.82
N ASN A 50 -0.19 32.14 -31.52
CA ASN A 50 -1.11 31.81 -30.42
C ASN A 50 -2.41 32.65 -30.42
N ILE A 51 -2.52 33.69 -31.25
CA ILE A 51 -3.76 34.45 -31.43
C ILE A 51 -4.77 33.64 -32.25
N GLN A 52 -4.29 32.86 -33.23
CA GLN A 52 -5.15 32.08 -34.12
C GLN A 52 -5.64 30.81 -33.42
N PRO A 53 -6.89 30.38 -33.67
CA PRO A 53 -7.39 29.15 -33.10
C PRO A 53 -6.72 27.92 -33.73
N ILE A 54 -6.55 26.88 -32.90
CA ILE A 54 -6.26 25.53 -33.39
C ILE A 54 -7.50 25.02 -34.15
N ILE A 55 -7.28 24.48 -35.34
CA ILE A 55 -8.32 23.98 -36.23
C ILE A 55 -8.33 22.45 -36.13
N LYS A 56 -9.42 21.86 -35.65
CA LYS A 56 -9.62 20.40 -35.62
C LYS A 56 -10.72 20.01 -36.60
N ILE A 57 -10.35 19.25 -37.63
CA ILE A 57 -11.23 18.74 -38.69
C ILE A 57 -11.45 17.25 -38.46
N PRO A 58 -12.64 16.78 -38.04
CA PRO A 58 -12.92 15.36 -37.91
C PRO A 58 -12.92 14.67 -39.29
N LEU A 59 -12.24 13.53 -39.41
CA LEU A 59 -12.13 12.81 -40.68
C LEU A 59 -13.48 12.34 -41.20
N ARG A 60 -14.39 11.92 -40.30
CA ARG A 60 -15.76 11.54 -40.65
C ARG A 60 -16.57 12.66 -41.31
N ASP A 61 -16.20 13.91 -41.06
CA ASP A 61 -16.87 15.11 -41.56
C ASP A 61 -16.19 15.67 -42.82
N CYS A 62 -15.11 15.02 -43.29
CA CYS A 62 -14.45 15.34 -44.56
C CYS A 62 -15.31 14.89 -45.75
N ILE A 63 -15.43 15.76 -46.75
CA ILE A 63 -16.10 15.51 -48.04
C ILE A 63 -15.08 15.09 -49.09
N SER A 64 -13.91 15.73 -49.11
CA SER A 64 -12.81 15.36 -50.00
C SER A 64 -11.46 15.78 -49.44
N ILE A 65 -10.46 14.91 -49.60
CA ILE A 65 -9.04 15.17 -49.32
C ILE A 65 -8.30 14.97 -50.64
N LYS A 66 -7.60 15.99 -51.13
CA LYS A 66 -6.89 15.95 -52.42
C LYS A 66 -5.54 16.62 -52.31
N ALA A 67 -4.52 16.06 -52.95
CA ALA A 67 -3.42 16.86 -53.46
C ALA A 67 -3.90 17.50 -54.77
N PRO A 68 -3.66 18.80 -55.02
CA PRO A 68 -3.89 19.36 -56.34
C PRO A 68 -3.08 18.54 -57.37
N GLU A 69 -3.77 17.92 -58.32
CA GLU A 69 -3.10 17.36 -59.49
C GLU A 69 -2.57 18.53 -60.34
N ASP A 70 -1.35 18.39 -60.86
CA ASP A 70 -0.76 19.30 -61.86
C ASP A 70 -1.59 19.24 -63.16
N ASN A 71 -2.80 19.78 -63.16
CA ASN A 71 -3.60 19.97 -64.36
C ASN A 71 -3.23 21.30 -65.00
N GLU A 72 -2.13 21.30 -65.76
CA GLU A 72 -2.06 22.01 -67.03
C GLU A 72 -0.98 21.40 -67.92
N ALA A 73 -1.43 20.68 -68.95
CA ALA A 73 -0.63 20.40 -70.11
C ALA A 73 -0.14 21.75 -70.71
N ASN A 74 1.16 21.84 -71.02
CA ASN A 74 1.88 22.93 -71.71
C ASN A 74 2.61 23.99 -70.85
N ASN A 75 3.61 23.61 -70.04
CA ASN A 75 4.93 24.26 -70.13
C ASN A 75 6.00 23.57 -69.25
N PRO A 76 7.15 23.12 -69.80
CA PRO A 76 8.23 22.51 -69.01
C PRO A 76 9.00 23.46 -68.09
N PHE A 77 8.81 24.78 -68.22
CA PHE A 77 9.65 25.82 -67.59
C PHE A 77 9.00 26.53 -66.39
N THR A 78 7.76 26.20 -66.01
CA THR A 78 7.05 26.75 -64.84
C THR A 78 6.57 25.64 -63.89
N ARG A 79 7.48 24.76 -63.44
CA ARG A 79 7.17 23.80 -62.37
C ARG A 79 7.24 24.47 -61.00
N ASN A 80 6.20 25.21 -60.61
CA ASN A 80 5.91 25.40 -59.19
C ASN A 80 4.98 24.28 -58.76
N LYS A 81 5.54 23.13 -58.36
CA LYS A 81 4.78 22.04 -57.73
C LYS A 81 4.00 22.64 -56.56
N SER A 82 2.68 22.71 -56.68
CA SER A 82 1.85 23.14 -55.55
C SER A 82 1.86 22.01 -54.52
N GLY A 83 2.81 22.06 -53.58
CA GLY A 83 2.99 21.07 -52.52
C GLY A 83 1.90 21.14 -51.44
N GLY A 84 0.64 21.29 -51.84
CA GLY A 84 -0.49 21.53 -50.98
C GLY A 84 -1.45 20.35 -50.83
N ILE A 85 -2.24 20.37 -49.77
CA ILE A 85 -3.32 19.43 -49.48
C ILE A 85 -4.59 20.27 -49.31
N SER A 86 -5.60 20.03 -50.15
CA SER A 86 -6.95 20.60 -49.98
C SER A 86 -7.82 19.61 -49.22
N VAL A 87 -8.40 20.08 -48.11
CA VAL A 87 -9.38 19.35 -47.30
C VAL A 87 -10.69 20.13 -47.31
N VAL A 88 -11.74 19.51 -47.85
CA VAL A 88 -13.10 20.04 -47.82
C VAL A 88 -13.89 19.26 -46.77
N CYS A 89 -14.53 19.95 -45.83
CA CYS A 89 -15.32 19.34 -44.76
C CYS A 89 -16.65 20.05 -44.53
N SER A 90 -17.58 19.40 -43.83
CA SER A 90 -18.89 19.94 -43.44
C SER A 90 -18.89 20.58 -42.05
N GLN A 91 -17.89 20.27 -41.23
CA GLN A 91 -17.77 20.74 -39.87
C GLN A 91 -16.29 20.86 -39.46
N VAL A 92 -15.99 21.89 -38.67
CA VAL A 92 -14.67 22.11 -38.07
C VAL A 92 -14.81 22.69 -36.66
N PHE A 93 -13.90 22.34 -35.77
CA PHE A 93 -13.82 22.88 -34.42
C PHE A 93 -12.66 23.86 -34.30
N LEU A 94 -12.94 25.03 -33.74
CA LEU A 94 -11.94 26.03 -33.39
C LEU A 94 -11.69 25.98 -31.88
N ILE A 95 -10.42 25.82 -31.51
CA ILE A 95 -9.99 25.52 -30.15
C ILE A 95 -8.89 26.50 -29.73
N LYS A 96 -8.87 26.91 -28.46
CA LYS A 96 -7.85 27.82 -27.89
C LYS A 96 -7.65 29.12 -28.68
N GLU A 97 -8.74 29.75 -29.12
CA GLU A 97 -8.65 31.08 -29.75
C GLU A 97 -8.02 32.07 -28.74
N ARG A 98 -6.95 32.77 -29.15
CA ARG A 98 -6.14 33.65 -28.27
C ARG A 98 -5.55 32.94 -27.04
N ASN A 99 -5.28 31.63 -27.16
CA ASN A 99 -4.76 30.79 -26.08
C ASN A 99 -5.66 30.73 -24.82
N VAL A 100 -6.96 30.97 -24.97
CA VAL A 100 -7.95 30.86 -23.87
C VAL A 100 -8.53 29.45 -23.85
N ILE A 101 -8.52 28.81 -22.67
CA ILE A 101 -9.16 27.50 -22.47
C ILE A 101 -10.66 27.72 -22.31
N ALA A 102 -11.44 27.29 -23.30
CA ALA A 102 -12.88 27.47 -23.37
C ALA A 102 -13.52 26.35 -24.22
N PRO A 103 -14.85 26.16 -24.13
CA PRO A 103 -15.58 25.23 -24.98
C PRO A 103 -15.28 25.42 -26.48
N TYR A 104 -15.21 24.31 -27.22
CA TYR A 104 -14.85 24.31 -28.63
C TYR A 104 -15.93 25.01 -29.46
N LYS A 105 -15.50 25.97 -30.28
CA LYS A 105 -16.40 26.68 -31.18
C LYS A 105 -16.60 25.84 -32.45
N THR A 106 -17.83 25.37 -32.66
CA THR A 106 -18.18 24.56 -33.83
C THR A 106 -18.57 25.45 -35.00
N VAL A 107 -17.92 25.30 -36.15
CA VAL A 107 -18.31 25.92 -37.42
C VAL A 107 -18.93 24.84 -38.30
N ARG A 108 -20.18 25.05 -38.70
CA ARG A 108 -20.93 24.13 -39.57
C ARG A 108 -21.13 24.75 -40.95
N GLY A 109 -21.10 23.90 -41.98
CA GLY A 109 -21.20 24.30 -43.38
C GLY A 109 -19.99 23.85 -44.17
N ARG A 110 -20.11 23.85 -45.50
CA ARG A 110 -19.01 23.42 -46.39
C ARG A 110 -17.86 24.43 -46.32
N THR A 111 -16.72 24.01 -45.79
CA THR A 111 -15.49 24.80 -45.70
C THR A 111 -14.35 24.09 -46.43
N GLU A 112 -13.46 24.86 -47.05
CA GLU A 112 -12.25 24.37 -47.70
C GLU A 112 -11.02 24.90 -46.97
N HIS A 113 -10.09 24.00 -46.66
CA HIS A 113 -8.83 24.30 -45.98
C HIS A 113 -7.67 23.83 -46.85
N PHE A 114 -6.78 24.75 -47.21
CA PHE A 114 -5.60 24.45 -48.03
C PHE A 114 -4.33 24.52 -47.19
N PHE A 115 -3.58 23.41 -47.12
CA PHE A 115 -2.34 23.30 -46.35
C PHE A 115 -1.16 23.06 -47.28
N GLN A 116 -0.26 24.03 -47.40
CA GLN A 116 0.98 23.91 -48.16
C GLN A 116 2.10 23.36 -47.27
N LEU A 117 2.57 22.13 -47.50
CA LEU A 117 3.65 21.53 -46.70
C LEU A 117 5.01 22.16 -47.03
N ASP A 118 5.85 22.34 -46.02
CA ASP A 118 7.24 22.81 -46.20
C ASP A 118 8.06 21.77 -47.00
N VAL A 119 7.79 20.47 -46.83
CA VAL A 119 8.46 19.37 -47.53
C VAL A 119 7.58 18.82 -48.65
N VAL A 120 7.69 19.41 -49.83
CA VAL A 120 6.87 19.08 -51.03
C VAL A 120 6.90 17.60 -51.40
N GLY A 121 8.02 16.91 -51.15
CA GLY A 121 8.17 15.48 -51.46
C GLY A 121 7.28 14.54 -50.63
N LYS A 122 6.77 14.99 -49.47
CA LYS A 122 5.97 14.15 -48.55
C LYS A 122 4.46 14.22 -48.80
N VAL A 123 3.99 15.13 -49.66
CA VAL A 123 2.54 15.39 -49.86
C VAL A 123 1.79 14.11 -50.24
N GLY A 124 2.36 13.29 -51.14
CA GLY A 124 1.76 12.02 -51.55
C GLY A 124 1.58 11.04 -50.40
N ASP A 125 2.62 10.87 -49.58
CA ASP A 125 2.61 9.95 -48.42
C ASP A 125 1.58 10.40 -47.36
N VAL A 126 1.50 11.72 -47.11
CA VAL A 126 0.54 12.30 -46.16
C VAL A 126 -0.90 12.10 -46.65
N VAL A 127 -1.17 12.37 -47.93
CA VAL A 127 -2.50 12.16 -48.52
C VAL A 127 -2.89 10.68 -48.52
N GLN A 128 -1.96 9.77 -48.80
CA GLN A 128 -2.21 8.33 -48.71
C GLN A 128 -2.58 7.91 -47.29
N THR A 129 -1.84 8.40 -46.28
CA THR A 129 -2.13 8.14 -44.87
C THR A 129 -3.50 8.69 -44.47
N LEU A 130 -3.80 9.93 -44.86
CA LEU A 130 -5.11 10.56 -44.64
C LEU A 130 -6.25 9.78 -45.29
N HIS A 131 -6.08 9.25 -46.50
CA HIS A 131 -7.09 8.42 -47.16
C HIS A 131 -7.33 7.09 -46.43
N GLN A 132 -6.29 6.46 -45.88
CA GLN A 132 -6.45 5.24 -45.08
C GLN A 132 -7.24 5.51 -43.80
N LEU A 133 -6.90 6.59 -43.08
CA LEU A 133 -7.60 6.98 -41.85
C LEU A 133 -9.02 7.49 -42.12
N TYR A 134 -9.23 8.22 -43.22
CA TYR A 134 -10.55 8.64 -43.67
C TYR A 134 -11.45 7.42 -43.95
N ARG A 135 -10.94 6.40 -44.65
CA ARG A 135 -11.68 5.14 -44.87
C ARG A 135 -12.05 4.47 -43.56
N ALA A 136 -11.15 4.43 -42.59
CA ALA A 136 -11.44 3.89 -41.26
C ALA A 136 -12.58 4.68 -40.59
N SER A 137 -12.56 6.01 -40.65
CA SER A 137 -13.59 6.87 -40.05
C SER A 137 -14.98 6.76 -40.68
N CYS A 138 -15.08 6.22 -41.91
CA CYS A 138 -16.34 6.03 -42.64
C CYS A 138 -16.98 4.66 -42.41
N LEU A 139 -16.39 3.77 -41.59
CA LEU A 139 -17.00 2.48 -41.25
C LEU A 139 -18.17 2.67 -40.28
N ASP A 140 -19.25 1.90 -40.43
CA ASP A 140 -20.46 2.08 -39.60
C ASP A 140 -20.29 1.58 -38.16
N LYS A 141 -19.49 0.52 -37.96
CA LYS A 141 -19.30 -0.15 -36.67
C LYS A 141 -18.03 0.34 -35.97
N MET A 142 -18.16 0.75 -34.70
CA MET A 142 -17.03 1.25 -33.89
C MET A 142 -15.91 0.21 -33.72
N GLY A 143 -16.25 -1.07 -33.56
CA GLY A 143 -15.26 -2.15 -33.47
C GLY A 143 -14.43 -2.29 -34.75
N ASP A 144 -15.05 -2.11 -35.92
CA ASP A 144 -14.33 -2.18 -37.21
C ASP A 144 -13.42 -0.95 -37.39
N GLN A 145 -13.88 0.24 -36.97
CA GLN A 145 -13.05 1.46 -36.94
C GLN A 145 -11.81 1.24 -36.06
N ALA A 146 -12.00 0.77 -34.82
CA ALA A 146 -10.94 0.52 -33.87
C ALA A 146 -9.95 -0.54 -34.37
N ALA A 147 -10.45 -1.64 -34.95
CA ALA A 147 -9.63 -2.69 -35.52
C ALA A 147 -8.77 -2.20 -36.70
N MET A 148 -9.35 -1.41 -37.62
CA MET A 148 -8.59 -0.84 -38.74
C MET A 148 -7.52 0.15 -38.25
N ILE A 149 -7.85 1.05 -37.31
CA ILE A 149 -6.89 1.99 -36.72
C ILE A 149 -5.75 1.24 -36.02
N THR A 150 -6.09 0.21 -35.23
CA THR A 150 -5.11 -0.64 -34.53
C THR A 150 -4.18 -1.35 -35.50
N ALA A 151 -4.71 -1.88 -36.61
CA ALA A 151 -3.89 -2.53 -37.65
C ALA A 151 -2.90 -1.56 -38.31
N ILE A 152 -3.35 -0.32 -38.61
CA ILE A 152 -2.47 0.74 -39.16
C ILE A 152 -1.37 1.09 -38.15
N LEU A 153 -1.73 1.25 -36.87
CA LEU A 153 -0.79 1.56 -35.80
C LEU A 153 0.25 0.44 -35.61
N GLN A 154 -0.19 -0.82 -35.52
CA GLN A 154 0.68 -1.99 -35.40
C GLN A 154 1.63 -2.13 -36.58
N SER A 155 1.16 -1.85 -37.81
CA SER A 155 2.02 -1.83 -39.00
C SER A 155 3.14 -0.80 -38.89
N ARG A 156 2.85 0.40 -38.35
CA ARG A 156 3.87 1.45 -38.12
C ARG A 156 4.85 1.07 -37.01
N LEU A 157 4.35 0.56 -35.89
CA LEU A 157 5.20 0.05 -34.80
C LEU A 157 6.11 -1.07 -35.26
N ALA A 158 5.66 -1.95 -36.17
CA ALA A 158 6.49 -3.03 -36.71
C ALA A 158 7.57 -2.57 -37.69
N ARG A 159 7.44 -1.39 -38.28
CA ARG A 159 8.38 -0.81 -39.26
C ARG A 159 9.40 0.14 -38.64
N THR A 160 9.26 0.43 -37.36
CA THR A 160 10.11 1.36 -36.62
C THR A 160 10.78 0.63 -35.46
N SER A 161 11.88 1.18 -34.99
CA SER A 161 12.61 0.75 -33.81
C SER A 161 13.08 1.99 -33.05
N PHE A 162 13.53 1.80 -31.81
CA PHE A 162 14.19 2.85 -31.06
C PHE A 162 15.43 3.38 -31.82
N ASP A 163 15.62 4.70 -31.83
CA ASP A 163 16.78 5.34 -32.45
C ASP A 163 17.97 5.27 -31.48
N LYS A 164 18.87 4.30 -31.69
CA LYS A 164 20.02 4.06 -30.81
C LYS A 164 21.00 5.24 -30.71
N ASN A 165 20.94 6.22 -31.61
CA ASN A 165 21.73 7.45 -31.49
C ASN A 165 21.21 8.38 -30.38
N ARG A 166 20.07 8.03 -29.76
CA ARG A 166 19.46 8.75 -28.65
C ARG A 166 19.94 8.29 -27.27
N PHE A 167 20.82 7.28 -27.20
CA PHE A 167 21.46 6.91 -25.95
C PHE A 167 22.32 8.07 -25.42
N GLN A 168 22.34 8.23 -24.10
CA GLN A 168 23.08 9.28 -23.43
C GLN A 168 24.59 9.02 -23.52
N SER A 169 25.01 7.75 -23.45
CA SER A 169 26.39 7.33 -23.63
C SER A 169 26.51 6.21 -24.66
N ILE A 170 27.60 6.25 -25.42
CA ILE A 170 27.99 5.20 -26.38
C ILE A 170 28.36 3.90 -25.65
N SER A 171 28.68 3.99 -24.35
CA SER A 171 29.01 2.83 -23.51
C SER A 171 27.79 2.06 -23.00
N GLU A 172 26.58 2.60 -23.14
CA GLU A 172 25.36 1.92 -22.68
C GLU A 172 25.12 0.64 -23.47
N THR A 173 24.79 -0.43 -22.76
CA THR A 173 24.47 -1.72 -23.35
C THR A 173 22.96 -1.91 -23.39
N LEU A 174 22.41 -2.16 -24.57
CA LEU A 174 20.99 -2.47 -24.74
C LEU A 174 20.68 -3.87 -24.19
N HIS A 175 19.74 -3.95 -23.25
CA HIS A 175 19.23 -5.23 -22.74
C HIS A 175 17.90 -5.63 -23.37
N MET A 176 16.98 -4.68 -23.55
CA MET A 176 15.66 -4.96 -24.10
C MET A 176 15.11 -3.79 -24.90
N GLU A 177 14.40 -4.10 -26.00
CA GLU A 177 13.58 -3.17 -26.75
C GLU A 177 12.21 -3.82 -27.02
N CYS A 178 11.12 -3.13 -26.69
CA CYS A 178 9.77 -3.61 -26.96
C CYS A 178 8.80 -2.44 -27.23
N LYS A 179 7.59 -2.78 -27.69
CA LYS A 179 6.54 -1.79 -28.03
C LYS A 179 5.67 -1.54 -26.80
N ALA A 180 5.38 -0.28 -26.53
CA ALA A 180 4.46 0.10 -25.47
C ALA A 180 3.72 1.40 -25.81
N GLU A 181 2.77 1.77 -24.96
CA GLU A 181 2.12 3.07 -24.98
C GLU A 181 2.45 3.80 -23.67
N MET A 182 2.88 5.05 -23.76
CA MET A 182 2.98 5.91 -22.59
C MET A 182 1.58 6.38 -22.22
N VAL A 183 1.17 6.13 -20.98
CA VAL A 183 -0.13 6.47 -20.43
C VAL A 183 -0.06 7.85 -19.80
N THR A 184 -1.01 8.70 -20.15
CA THR A 184 -1.29 9.99 -19.51
C THR A 184 -2.79 10.07 -19.26
N PRO A 185 -3.28 10.98 -18.40
CA PRO A 185 -4.69 10.97 -18.08
C PRO A 185 -5.55 11.20 -19.34
N LEU A 186 -6.50 10.28 -19.58
CA LEU A 186 -7.39 10.16 -20.77
C LEU A 186 -6.73 9.76 -22.10
N VAL A 187 -5.41 9.75 -22.23
CA VAL A 187 -4.75 9.55 -23.54
C VAL A 187 -3.53 8.65 -23.42
N THR A 188 -3.36 7.75 -24.40
CA THR A 188 -2.14 6.95 -24.54
C THR A 188 -1.36 7.36 -25.80
N ASN A 189 -0.04 7.27 -25.72
CA ASN A 189 0.86 7.63 -26.81
C ASN A 189 1.76 6.44 -27.19
N PRO A 190 1.58 5.83 -28.38
CA PRO A 190 2.35 4.66 -28.80
C PRO A 190 3.82 4.98 -29.10
N GLY A 191 4.71 4.05 -28.75
CA GLY A 191 6.14 4.19 -28.94
C GLY A 191 6.93 2.90 -28.68
N HIS A 192 8.24 3.08 -28.53
CA HIS A 192 9.19 2.01 -28.19
C HIS A 192 9.81 2.27 -26.83
N VAL A 193 9.86 1.24 -25.99
CA VAL A 193 10.56 1.21 -24.72
C VAL A 193 11.90 0.54 -24.93
N CYS A 194 12.94 1.10 -24.31
CA CYS A 194 14.30 0.58 -24.37
C CYS A 194 14.93 0.63 -22.98
N VAL A 195 15.50 -0.49 -22.52
CA VAL A 195 16.19 -0.59 -21.24
C VAL A 195 17.66 -0.89 -21.48
N THR A 196 18.53 -0.06 -20.90
CA THR A 196 19.99 -0.24 -20.88
C THR A 196 20.47 -0.57 -19.46
N ASP A 197 21.77 -0.74 -19.28
CA ASP A 197 22.42 -0.90 -17.99
C ASP A 197 22.36 0.36 -17.11
N ALA A 198 22.01 1.52 -17.67
CA ALA A 198 21.98 2.80 -16.96
C ALA A 198 20.63 3.54 -17.01
N ASN A 199 19.82 3.32 -18.06
CA ASN A 199 18.63 4.14 -18.33
C ASN A 199 17.43 3.31 -18.83
N LEU A 200 16.24 3.80 -18.51
CA LEU A 200 14.98 3.47 -19.16
C LEU A 200 14.64 4.60 -20.14
N TYR A 201 14.41 4.25 -21.40
CA TYR A 201 13.98 5.19 -22.44
C TYR A 201 12.60 4.85 -22.98
N PHE A 202 11.84 5.88 -23.34
CA PHE A 202 10.63 5.76 -24.13
C PHE A 202 10.66 6.74 -25.32
N GLN A 203 10.53 6.21 -26.53
CA GLN A 203 10.49 6.98 -27.77
C GLN A 203 9.08 6.95 -28.39
N PRO A 204 8.31 8.05 -28.32
CA PRO A 204 7.01 8.12 -28.97
C PRO A 204 7.14 8.13 -30.50
N LEU A 205 6.21 7.48 -31.21
CA LEU A 205 6.23 7.42 -32.68
C LEU A 205 6.12 8.79 -33.36
N ASN A 206 5.42 9.71 -32.71
CA ASN A 206 5.14 11.06 -33.22
C ASN A 206 6.14 12.11 -32.73
N GLY A 207 7.09 11.75 -31.87
CA GLY A 207 8.08 12.66 -31.28
C GLY A 207 7.51 13.68 -30.27
N TYR A 208 6.30 13.47 -29.75
CA TYR A 208 5.64 14.32 -28.75
C TYR A 208 5.48 13.58 -27.41
N PRO A 209 5.59 14.24 -26.23
CA PRO A 209 5.88 15.67 -26.02
C PRO A 209 7.35 16.03 -26.26
N LYS A 210 8.24 15.04 -26.18
CA LYS A 210 9.66 15.16 -26.51
C LYS A 210 10.07 13.98 -27.41
N PRO A 211 11.16 14.09 -28.19
CA PRO A 211 11.62 13.02 -29.06
C PRO A 211 11.90 11.69 -28.33
N VAL A 212 12.42 11.77 -27.10
CA VAL A 212 12.67 10.64 -26.20
C VAL A 212 12.44 11.11 -24.76
N VAL A 213 11.81 10.28 -23.95
CA VAL A 213 11.72 10.39 -22.49
C VAL A 213 12.77 9.46 -21.90
N GLN A 214 13.53 9.95 -20.93
CA GLN A 214 14.64 9.22 -20.30
C GLN A 214 14.48 9.25 -18.79
N ILE A 215 14.68 8.09 -18.15
CA ILE A 215 14.78 7.91 -16.70
C ILE A 215 16.09 7.19 -16.41
N THR A 216 16.93 7.80 -15.57
CA THR A 216 18.15 7.15 -15.07
C THR A 216 17.79 6.12 -14.01
N LEU A 217 18.25 4.87 -14.19
CA LEU A 217 17.85 3.74 -13.34
C LEU A 217 18.28 3.94 -11.88
N GLN A 218 19.43 4.57 -11.64
CA GLN A 218 19.91 4.90 -10.29
C GLN A 218 19.00 5.88 -9.53
N ASN A 219 18.17 6.65 -10.23
CA ASN A 219 17.23 7.60 -9.61
C ASN A 219 15.90 6.93 -9.25
N VAL A 220 15.61 5.73 -9.77
CA VAL A 220 14.36 5.03 -9.54
C VAL A 220 14.27 4.63 -8.06
N ARG A 221 13.14 4.99 -7.43
CA ARG A 221 12.82 4.68 -6.04
C ARG A 221 11.69 3.67 -5.94
N ARG A 222 10.67 3.77 -6.79
CA ARG A 222 9.53 2.85 -6.77
C ARG A 222 9.18 2.41 -8.18
N ILE A 223 8.81 1.14 -8.31
CA ILE A 223 8.32 0.57 -9.55
C ILE A 223 7.10 -0.27 -9.20
N TYR A 224 5.96 0.02 -9.84
CA TYR A 224 4.72 -0.71 -9.60
C TYR A 224 4.25 -1.38 -10.87
N LYS A 225 3.99 -2.68 -10.76
CA LYS A 225 3.18 -3.41 -11.73
C LYS A 225 1.73 -2.97 -11.55
N ARG A 226 1.13 -2.39 -12.59
CA ARG A 226 -0.24 -1.86 -12.55
C ARG A 226 -1.19 -2.66 -13.43
N ARG A 227 -2.49 -2.56 -13.13
CA ARG A 227 -3.55 -2.91 -14.07
C ARG A 227 -3.87 -1.72 -14.96
N HIS A 228 -4.23 -1.94 -16.22
CA HIS A 228 -4.79 -0.93 -17.11
C HIS A 228 -6.00 -1.51 -17.82
N GLY A 229 -7.17 -0.88 -17.67
CA GLY A 229 -8.45 -1.47 -18.09
C GLY A 229 -8.69 -2.86 -17.48
N LEU A 230 -8.42 -3.03 -16.19
CA LEU A 230 -8.51 -4.28 -15.42
C LEU A 230 -7.58 -5.43 -15.91
N MET A 231 -6.61 -5.17 -16.78
CA MET A 231 -5.63 -6.17 -17.24
C MET A 231 -4.22 -5.84 -16.73
N PRO A 232 -3.37 -6.83 -16.40
CA PRO A 232 -2.04 -6.62 -15.79
C PRO A 232 -0.97 -6.17 -16.81
N LEU A 233 -1.25 -5.07 -17.51
CA LEU A 233 -0.44 -4.56 -18.63
C LEU A 233 0.35 -3.30 -18.29
N GLY A 234 0.21 -2.76 -17.07
CA GLY A 234 0.83 -1.51 -16.68
C GLY A 234 2.15 -1.69 -15.95
N LEU A 235 3.05 -0.73 -16.14
CA LEU A 235 4.26 -0.51 -15.35
C LEU A 235 4.44 0.98 -15.10
N GLU A 236 4.60 1.36 -13.84
CA GLU A 236 4.74 2.75 -13.43
C GLU A 236 6.02 2.94 -12.62
N VAL A 237 6.78 3.99 -12.93
CA VAL A 237 8.13 4.23 -12.39
C VAL A 237 8.19 5.61 -11.73
N PHE A 238 8.73 5.65 -10.50
CA PHE A 238 8.88 6.86 -9.70
C PHE A 238 10.33 7.04 -9.28
N CYS A 239 10.84 8.26 -9.43
CA CYS A 239 12.16 8.69 -9.01
C CYS A 239 12.13 9.40 -7.64
N THR A 240 10.94 9.60 -7.09
CA THR A 240 10.67 10.22 -5.79
C THR A 240 9.83 9.28 -4.92
N GLU A 241 10.01 9.35 -3.59
CA GLU A 241 9.34 8.42 -2.66
C GLU A 241 7.88 8.75 -2.39
N ASN A 242 7.53 10.03 -2.26
CA ASN A 242 6.22 10.44 -1.75
C ASN A 242 5.35 11.16 -2.79
N ASP A 243 5.80 11.28 -4.04
CA ASP A 243 4.98 11.93 -5.07
C ASP A 243 3.85 11.02 -5.53
N LEU A 244 2.70 11.66 -5.77
CA LEU A 244 1.47 11.08 -6.31
C LEU A 244 1.59 10.72 -7.80
N CYS A 245 2.32 11.54 -8.56
CA CYS A 245 2.48 11.39 -9.99
C CYS A 245 3.80 10.69 -10.30
N SER A 246 3.76 9.66 -11.14
CA SER A 246 4.97 8.96 -11.59
C SER A 246 5.71 9.75 -12.65
N ASP A 247 7.01 9.49 -12.80
CA ASP A 247 7.81 10.03 -13.90
C ASP A 247 7.44 9.41 -15.25
N ILE A 248 7.04 8.13 -15.27
CA ILE A 248 6.47 7.48 -16.46
C ILE A 248 5.51 6.35 -16.09
N TYR A 249 4.41 6.26 -16.85
CA TYR A 249 3.52 5.11 -16.86
C TYR A 249 3.48 4.52 -18.27
N LEU A 250 3.86 3.24 -18.39
CA LEU A 250 3.85 2.44 -19.60
C LEU A 250 2.76 1.38 -19.57
N LYS A 251 2.03 1.24 -20.67
CA LYS A 251 1.10 0.15 -20.95
C LYS A 251 1.69 -0.73 -22.05
N PHE A 252 1.80 -2.02 -21.79
CA PHE A 252 2.33 -3.01 -22.72
C PHE A 252 1.20 -3.74 -23.46
N TYR A 253 1.53 -4.36 -24.59
CA TYR A 253 0.58 -5.16 -25.36
C TYR A 253 0.43 -6.59 -24.81
N ASN A 254 1.40 -7.05 -24.01
CA ASN A 254 1.40 -8.34 -23.34
C ASN A 254 2.11 -8.21 -21.97
N TYR A 255 1.82 -9.13 -21.05
CA TYR A 255 2.36 -9.06 -19.69
C TYR A 255 3.79 -9.57 -19.59
N GLN A 256 4.25 -10.39 -20.55
CA GLN A 256 5.61 -10.92 -20.60
C GLN A 256 6.63 -9.78 -20.79
N ASP A 257 6.40 -8.91 -21.77
CA ASP A 257 7.25 -7.74 -22.02
C ASP A 257 7.30 -6.82 -20.79
N ARG A 258 6.14 -6.62 -20.15
CA ARG A 258 6.03 -5.84 -18.90
C ARG A 258 6.88 -6.44 -17.78
N ASP A 259 6.78 -7.74 -17.58
CA ASP A 259 7.51 -8.45 -16.51
C ASP A 259 9.02 -8.46 -16.75
N GLU A 260 9.46 -8.59 -18.00
CA GLU A 260 10.88 -8.52 -18.37
C GLU A 260 11.45 -7.11 -18.19
N VAL A 261 10.74 -6.06 -18.62
CA VAL A 261 11.15 -4.67 -18.35
C VAL A 261 11.21 -4.40 -16.85
N TYR A 262 10.21 -4.85 -16.07
CA TYR A 262 10.23 -4.74 -14.61
C TYR A 262 11.48 -5.39 -14.03
N PHE A 263 11.77 -6.64 -14.42
CA PHE A 263 12.92 -7.41 -13.92
C PHE A 263 14.26 -6.73 -14.23
N LEU A 264 14.41 -6.18 -15.44
CA LEU A 264 15.62 -5.46 -15.82
C LEU A 264 15.81 -4.19 -14.98
N ILE A 265 14.77 -3.34 -14.88
CA ILE A 265 14.84 -2.12 -14.06
C ILE A 265 15.20 -2.47 -12.61
N ALA A 266 14.48 -3.44 -12.04
CA ALA A 266 14.72 -4.00 -10.71
C ALA A 266 16.21 -4.36 -10.51
N THR A 267 16.76 -5.20 -11.39
CA THR A 267 18.12 -5.73 -11.29
C THR A 267 19.21 -4.65 -11.22
N TYR A 268 19.02 -3.51 -11.89
CA TYR A 268 20.02 -2.43 -11.96
C TYR A 268 19.87 -1.36 -10.87
N ILE A 269 18.85 -1.45 -10.00
CA ILE A 269 18.75 -0.57 -8.84
C ILE A 269 19.69 -1.11 -7.75
N GLU A 270 20.83 -0.43 -7.55
CA GLU A 270 21.87 -0.82 -6.56
C GLU A 270 21.33 -0.98 -5.14
N ASN A 271 20.27 -0.23 -4.81
CA ASN A 271 19.50 -0.37 -3.57
C ASN A 271 18.12 -0.92 -3.93
N HIS A 272 18.05 -2.17 -4.37
CA HIS A 272 16.79 -2.84 -4.64
C HIS A 272 15.88 -2.65 -3.42
N ILE A 273 15.00 -1.63 -3.46
CA ILE A 273 14.15 -1.29 -2.33
C ILE A 273 13.26 -2.50 -2.21
N ALA A 274 13.41 -3.25 -1.12
CA ALA A 274 12.56 -4.39 -0.83
C ALA A 274 11.13 -3.92 -1.08
N GLU A 275 10.41 -4.62 -1.96
CA GLU A 275 9.05 -4.27 -2.31
C GLU A 275 8.27 -4.08 -1.01
N HIS A 276 7.97 -2.83 -0.65
CA HIS A 276 7.31 -2.55 0.61
C HIS A 276 5.92 -3.15 0.51
N THR A 277 5.73 -4.27 1.18
CA THR A 277 4.46 -4.97 1.21
C THR A 277 3.45 -4.15 2.01
N ALA A 278 2.16 -4.44 1.83
CA ALA A 278 1.10 -3.74 2.55
C ALA A 278 1.27 -3.87 4.08
N GLU A 279 1.79 -5.01 4.53
CA GLU A 279 2.14 -5.33 5.91
C GLU A 279 3.20 -4.36 6.45
N SER A 280 4.30 -4.14 5.72
CA SER A 280 5.39 -3.25 6.16
C SER A 280 4.90 -1.83 6.49
N TYR A 281 4.05 -1.25 5.65
CA TYR A 281 3.45 0.07 5.91
C TYR A 281 2.42 0.04 7.03
N MET A 282 1.69 -1.07 7.19
CA MET A 282 0.68 -1.23 8.23
C MET A 282 1.29 -1.14 9.62
N LEU A 283 2.39 -1.86 9.87
CA LEU A 283 3.09 -1.79 11.15
C LEU A 283 3.59 -0.37 11.46
N GLN A 284 4.15 0.32 10.44
CA GLN A 284 4.60 1.71 10.58
C GLN A 284 3.44 2.66 10.91
N TRP A 285 2.30 2.50 10.23
CA TRP A 285 1.11 3.31 10.44
C TRP A 285 0.48 3.08 11.82
N GLN A 286 0.31 1.81 12.22
CA GLN A 286 -0.21 1.44 13.52
C GLN A 286 0.59 2.10 14.65
N ARG A 287 1.91 2.19 14.50
CA ARG A 287 2.81 2.81 15.49
C ARG A 287 2.98 4.32 15.37
N GLY A 288 2.34 4.95 14.38
CA GLY A 288 2.41 6.39 14.18
C GLY A 288 3.70 6.89 13.53
N HIS A 289 4.50 6.02 12.89
CA HIS A 289 5.68 6.43 12.12
C HIS A 289 5.33 7.09 10.79
N ILE A 290 4.18 6.72 10.21
CA ILE A 290 3.60 7.39 9.04
C ILE A 290 2.20 7.89 9.37
N SER A 291 1.81 8.98 8.71
CA SER A 291 0.52 9.65 8.88
C SER A 291 -0.63 8.86 8.24
N ASN A 292 -1.88 9.20 8.55
CA ASN A 292 -3.05 8.62 7.87
C ASN A 292 -3.01 8.91 6.37
N TYR A 293 -2.68 10.15 5.98
CA TYR A 293 -2.51 10.54 4.58
C TYR A 293 -1.48 9.66 3.85
N GLN A 294 -0.27 9.52 4.42
CA GLN A 294 0.79 8.71 3.82
C GLN A 294 0.36 7.25 3.68
N TYR A 295 -0.27 6.69 4.72
CA TYR A 295 -0.74 5.31 4.67
C TYR A 295 -1.79 5.09 3.59
N LEU A 296 -2.79 5.96 3.48
CA LEU A 296 -3.79 5.91 2.42
C LEU A 296 -3.16 6.03 1.02
N LEU A 297 -2.14 6.88 0.86
CA LEU A 297 -1.41 7.00 -0.39
C LEU A 297 -0.67 5.69 -0.75
N HIS A 298 -0.03 5.04 0.22
CA HIS A 298 0.63 3.75 -0.01
C HIS A 298 -0.38 2.65 -0.34
N LEU A 299 -1.53 2.58 0.35
CA LEU A 299 -2.59 1.62 0.03
C LEU A 299 -3.15 1.85 -1.38
N ASN A 300 -3.38 3.10 -1.78
CA ASN A 300 -3.79 3.44 -3.15
C ASN A 300 -2.76 2.94 -4.17
N ASN A 301 -1.46 3.14 -3.93
CA ASN A 301 -0.41 2.64 -4.81
C ASN A 301 -0.37 1.11 -4.88
N LEU A 302 -0.48 0.41 -3.76
CA LEU A 302 -0.53 -1.06 -3.76
C LEU A 302 -1.80 -1.60 -4.42
N ALA A 303 -2.89 -0.81 -4.42
CA ALA A 303 -4.17 -1.18 -5.00
C ALA A 303 -4.34 -0.81 -6.48
N ASP A 304 -3.22 -0.57 -7.18
CA ASP A 304 -3.12 -0.15 -8.59
C ASP A 304 -3.76 1.21 -8.90
N ARG A 305 -3.80 2.14 -7.94
CA ARG A 305 -4.30 3.50 -8.19
C ARG A 305 -3.17 4.42 -8.66
N SER A 306 -3.47 5.29 -9.63
CA SER A 306 -2.49 6.21 -10.24
C SER A 306 -3.16 7.50 -10.71
N CYS A 307 -2.45 8.62 -10.57
CA CYS A 307 -2.91 9.91 -11.10
C CYS A 307 -2.85 9.99 -12.64
N ASN A 308 -2.06 9.12 -13.27
CA ASN A 308 -1.91 9.03 -14.71
C ASN A 308 -3.06 8.28 -15.39
N ASP A 309 -3.91 7.58 -14.64
CA ASP A 309 -5.12 6.92 -15.12
C ASP A 309 -6.34 7.36 -14.28
N LEU A 310 -7.14 8.30 -14.82
CA LEU A 310 -8.31 8.84 -14.11
C LEU A 310 -9.37 7.79 -13.78
N SER A 311 -9.39 6.65 -14.49
CA SER A 311 -10.33 5.56 -14.18
C SER A 311 -9.94 4.78 -12.92
N GLN A 312 -8.68 4.95 -12.49
CA GLN A 312 -8.07 4.35 -11.30
C GLN A 312 -7.44 5.42 -10.39
N TYR A 313 -7.98 6.65 -10.38
CA TYR A 313 -7.42 7.74 -9.59
C TYR A 313 -7.39 7.42 -8.09
N PRO A 314 -6.39 7.85 -7.30
CA PRO A 314 -6.37 7.61 -5.86
C PRO A 314 -7.67 8.07 -5.17
N VAL A 315 -8.13 7.28 -4.19
CA VAL A 315 -9.39 7.51 -3.46
C VAL A 315 -9.09 7.80 -2.01
N PHE A 316 -9.71 8.85 -1.48
CA PHE A 316 -9.65 9.24 -0.07
C PHE A 316 -11.07 9.36 0.49
N PRO A 317 -11.29 9.09 1.79
CA PRO A 317 -12.60 9.20 2.40
C PRO A 317 -13.03 10.67 2.51
N TRP A 318 -14.34 10.92 2.47
CA TRP A 318 -14.89 12.05 3.22
C TRP A 318 -14.62 11.87 4.72
N ILE A 319 -13.99 12.83 5.37
CA ILE A 319 -13.74 12.78 6.82
C ILE A 319 -14.76 13.63 7.60
N ILE A 320 -14.97 14.87 7.18
CA ILE A 320 -15.86 15.82 7.85
C ILE A 320 -17.30 15.60 7.34
N ALA A 321 -18.27 15.62 8.25
CA ALA A 321 -19.70 15.60 7.95
C ALA A 321 -20.37 16.96 8.16
N ASP A 322 -19.77 17.86 8.96
CA ASP A 322 -20.28 19.20 9.22
C ASP A 322 -19.67 20.28 8.31
N TYR A 323 -20.42 20.65 7.28
CA TYR A 323 -20.10 21.76 6.37
C TYR A 323 -21.02 22.97 6.56
N SER A 324 -21.74 23.04 7.68
CA SER A 324 -22.80 24.03 7.92
C SER A 324 -22.54 24.94 9.12
N SER A 325 -21.85 24.44 10.15
CA SER A 325 -21.53 25.22 11.34
C SER A 325 -20.52 26.34 11.06
N SER A 326 -20.53 27.36 11.91
CA SER A 326 -19.56 28.46 11.88
C SER A 326 -18.19 28.11 12.45
N VAL A 327 -18.11 27.03 13.24
CA VAL A 327 -16.85 26.55 13.85
C VAL A 327 -16.78 25.04 13.69
N LEU A 328 -15.62 24.54 13.24
CA LEU A 328 -15.35 23.12 13.12
C LEU A 328 -14.78 22.59 14.45
N ASP A 329 -15.53 21.72 15.11
CA ASP A 329 -15.17 21.16 16.42
C ASP A 329 -14.78 19.68 16.28
N LEU A 330 -13.47 19.43 16.20
CA LEU A 330 -12.90 18.08 16.03
C LEU A 330 -12.97 17.21 17.30
N THR A 331 -13.53 17.73 18.41
CA THR A 331 -13.75 16.94 19.62
C THR A 331 -15.09 16.20 19.62
N LYS A 332 -16.02 16.59 18.74
CA LYS A 332 -17.35 15.99 18.64
C LYS A 332 -17.36 14.86 17.60
N PRO A 333 -17.80 13.64 17.96
CA PRO A 333 -17.96 12.56 16.99
C PRO A 333 -18.90 12.91 15.83
N GLU A 334 -19.92 13.75 16.06
CA GLU A 334 -20.90 14.18 15.07
C GLU A 334 -20.30 15.02 13.92
N THR A 335 -19.12 15.62 14.15
CA THR A 335 -18.38 16.37 13.13
C THR A 335 -17.82 15.45 12.05
N PHE A 336 -17.62 14.17 12.37
CA PHE A 336 -17.00 13.19 11.49
C PHE A 336 -18.03 12.32 10.78
N ARG A 337 -17.67 11.89 9.57
CA ARG A 337 -18.37 10.81 8.88
C ARG A 337 -18.19 9.49 9.64
N ASP A 338 -19.23 8.66 9.64
CA ASP A 338 -19.12 7.23 9.98
C ASP A 338 -18.28 6.48 8.92
N LEU A 339 -17.02 6.19 9.27
CA LEU A 339 -16.04 5.52 8.40
C LEU A 339 -16.32 4.02 8.20
N SER A 340 -17.18 3.43 9.05
CA SER A 340 -17.62 2.03 8.91
C SER A 340 -18.63 1.80 7.79
N LYS A 341 -19.09 2.86 7.12
CA LYS A 341 -20.12 2.82 6.08
C LYS A 341 -19.66 3.43 4.76
N PRO A 342 -20.02 2.82 3.60
CA PRO A 342 -19.88 3.49 2.31
C PRO A 342 -20.83 4.69 2.22
N VAL A 343 -20.52 5.66 1.34
CA VAL A 343 -21.31 6.89 1.14
C VAL A 343 -22.80 6.58 1.01
N GLY A 344 -23.12 5.57 0.19
CA GLY A 344 -24.50 5.14 -0.09
C GLY A 344 -25.31 4.73 1.13
N ALA A 345 -24.64 4.27 2.21
CA ALA A 345 -25.26 3.78 3.43
C ALA A 345 -25.36 4.83 4.56
N LEU A 346 -24.82 6.04 4.37
CA LEU A 346 -24.88 7.11 5.37
C LEU A 346 -26.29 7.67 5.56
N ASN A 347 -27.06 7.80 4.47
CA ASN A 347 -28.46 8.21 4.53
C ASN A 347 -29.37 6.96 4.54
N LYS A 348 -30.10 6.77 5.65
CA LYS A 348 -30.95 5.61 5.88
C LYS A 348 -32.09 5.47 4.85
N GLU A 349 -32.80 6.55 4.55
CA GLU A 349 -33.93 6.52 3.60
C GLU A 349 -33.46 6.18 2.17
N ARG A 350 -32.28 6.68 1.79
CA ARG A 350 -31.67 6.29 0.53
C ARG A 350 -31.23 4.82 0.54
N LEU A 351 -30.60 4.37 1.62
CA LEU A 351 -30.15 2.98 1.76
C LEU A 351 -31.32 2.01 1.62
N ASP A 352 -32.45 2.27 2.29
CA ASP A 352 -33.64 1.42 2.21
C ASP A 352 -34.10 1.22 0.75
N ARG A 353 -34.13 2.30 -0.04
CA ARG A 353 -34.47 2.25 -1.48
C ARG A 353 -33.47 1.43 -2.30
N LEU A 354 -32.17 1.56 -2.00
CA LEU A 354 -31.11 0.80 -2.68
C LEU A 354 -31.21 -0.69 -2.36
N VAL A 355 -31.47 -1.04 -1.10
CA VAL A 355 -31.63 -2.42 -0.65
C VAL A 355 -32.86 -3.06 -1.28
N THR A 356 -34.01 -2.36 -1.34
CA THR A 356 -35.20 -2.86 -2.04
C THR A 356 -34.89 -3.15 -3.51
N ARG A 357 -34.25 -2.22 -4.21
CA ARG A 357 -33.83 -2.41 -5.61
C ARG A 357 -32.89 -3.60 -5.78
N TYR A 358 -31.92 -3.76 -4.88
CA TYR A 358 -30.98 -4.87 -4.88
C TYR A 358 -31.68 -6.23 -4.71
N GLN A 359 -32.65 -6.31 -3.80
CA GLN A 359 -33.43 -7.54 -3.56
C GLN A 359 -34.27 -7.94 -4.78
N GLU A 360 -34.87 -6.96 -5.47
CA GLU A 360 -35.72 -7.18 -6.66
C GLU A 360 -34.93 -7.45 -7.96
N MET A 361 -33.65 -7.07 -7.99
CA MET A 361 -32.80 -7.20 -9.19
C MET A 361 -32.47 -8.67 -9.51
N PRO A 362 -32.48 -9.08 -10.80
CA PRO A 362 -31.95 -10.37 -11.23
C PRO A 362 -30.42 -10.41 -11.09
N GLU A 363 -29.84 -11.62 -11.06
CA GLU A 363 -28.39 -11.74 -11.07
C GLU A 363 -27.78 -11.28 -12.42
N PRO A 364 -26.60 -10.63 -12.41
CA PRO A 364 -25.79 -10.29 -11.24
C PRO A 364 -26.28 -9.03 -10.51
N LYS A 365 -26.51 -9.12 -9.19
CA LYS A 365 -27.04 -8.02 -8.38
C LYS A 365 -25.98 -7.00 -7.97
N PHE A 366 -26.38 -5.72 -7.90
CA PHE A 366 -25.54 -4.64 -7.38
C PHE A 366 -26.36 -3.54 -6.70
N MET A 367 -25.80 -2.91 -5.66
CA MET A 367 -26.42 -1.77 -4.96
C MET A 367 -26.11 -0.45 -5.65
N TYR A 368 -24.92 -0.32 -6.24
CA TYR A 368 -24.44 0.93 -6.84
C TYR A 368 -24.14 0.76 -8.33
N GLY A 369 -24.89 1.47 -9.18
CA GLY A 369 -24.62 1.53 -10.62
C GLY A 369 -23.56 2.57 -11.01
N SER A 370 -23.23 3.47 -10.08
CA SER A 370 -22.17 4.48 -10.22
C SER A 370 -21.10 4.18 -9.18
N HIS A 371 -19.83 4.26 -9.58
CA HIS A 371 -18.70 3.97 -8.72
C HIS A 371 -18.27 5.21 -7.92
N TYR A 372 -17.71 5.07 -6.71
CA TYR A 372 -17.28 6.21 -5.89
C TYR A 372 -16.11 7.01 -6.46
N SER A 373 -15.40 6.46 -7.44
CA SER A 373 -14.31 7.10 -8.17
C SER A 373 -14.43 6.83 -9.65
N SER A 374 -14.60 7.86 -10.46
CA SER A 374 -14.65 7.78 -11.92
C SER A 374 -13.93 8.99 -12.52
N PRO A 375 -13.49 8.95 -13.80
CA PRO A 375 -12.89 10.11 -14.44
C PRO A 375 -13.77 11.35 -14.38
N GLY A 376 -15.09 11.19 -14.52
CA GLY A 376 -16.04 12.28 -14.40
C GLY A 376 -16.05 12.92 -13.01
N TYR A 377 -15.91 12.13 -11.95
CA TYR A 377 -15.87 12.64 -10.57
C TYR A 377 -14.54 13.30 -10.21
N VAL A 378 -13.43 12.74 -10.68
CA VAL A 378 -12.11 13.35 -10.49
C VAL A 378 -12.06 14.72 -11.17
N LEU A 379 -12.50 14.79 -12.43
CA LEU A 379 -12.52 16.05 -13.18
C LEU A 379 -13.60 17.02 -12.69
N PHE A 380 -14.68 16.52 -12.08
CA PHE A 380 -15.64 17.38 -11.38
C PHE A 380 -14.94 18.23 -10.32
N TYR A 381 -14.05 17.64 -9.51
CA TYR A 381 -13.24 18.39 -8.54
C TYR A 381 -12.16 19.24 -9.21
N LEU A 382 -11.44 18.67 -10.19
CA LEU A 382 -10.24 19.28 -10.77
C LEU A 382 -10.49 20.25 -11.93
N VAL A 383 -11.74 20.54 -12.31
CA VAL A 383 -12.04 21.34 -13.53
C VAL A 383 -11.34 22.71 -13.56
N ARG A 384 -11.03 23.30 -12.41
CA ARG A 384 -10.36 24.62 -12.30
C ARG A 384 -8.84 24.57 -12.56
N VAL A 385 -8.21 23.43 -12.31
CA VAL A 385 -6.76 23.20 -12.53
C VAL A 385 -6.48 22.38 -13.78
N ALA A 386 -7.42 21.51 -14.15
CA ALA A 386 -7.34 20.57 -15.25
C ALA A 386 -8.46 20.77 -16.31
N PRO A 387 -8.80 22.01 -16.74
CA PRO A 387 -9.97 22.27 -17.59
C PRO A 387 -9.91 21.58 -18.95
N GLU A 388 -8.70 21.39 -19.51
CA GLU A 388 -8.53 20.69 -20.79
C GLU A 388 -8.93 19.21 -20.72
N TYR A 389 -8.72 18.57 -19.58
CA TYR A 389 -9.15 17.19 -19.38
C TYR A 389 -10.67 17.09 -19.35
N MET A 390 -11.35 18.04 -18.70
CA MET A 390 -12.82 18.11 -18.72
C MET A 390 -13.35 18.33 -20.14
N LEU A 391 -12.74 19.26 -20.89
CA LEU A 391 -13.10 19.48 -22.29
C LEU A 391 -12.85 18.24 -23.14
N CYS A 392 -11.77 17.48 -22.91
CA CYS A 392 -11.52 16.21 -23.59
C CYS A 392 -12.62 15.19 -23.30
N LEU A 393 -12.92 14.96 -22.01
CA LEU A 393 -13.92 13.98 -21.57
C LEU A 393 -15.33 14.33 -22.06
N GLN A 394 -15.71 15.61 -22.06
CA GLN A 394 -17.04 16.08 -22.45
C GLN A 394 -17.13 16.61 -23.89
N ASN A 395 -16.29 16.09 -24.80
CA ASN A 395 -16.36 16.38 -26.24
C ASN A 395 -16.34 17.89 -26.58
N GLY A 396 -15.47 18.63 -25.90
CA GLY A 396 -15.21 20.04 -26.12
C GLY A 396 -16.11 21.01 -25.37
N LYS A 397 -16.83 20.56 -24.34
CA LYS A 397 -17.71 21.41 -23.52
C LYS A 397 -17.43 21.21 -22.04
N PHE A 398 -17.81 22.19 -21.23
CA PHE A 398 -17.96 21.99 -19.79
C PHE A 398 -19.35 21.42 -19.49
N ASP A 399 -19.52 20.87 -18.29
CA ASP A 399 -20.81 20.35 -17.85
C ASP A 399 -21.83 21.49 -17.66
N HIS A 400 -23.08 21.12 -17.49
CA HIS A 400 -24.13 22.01 -17.07
C HIS A 400 -23.78 22.65 -15.72
N ALA A 401 -23.90 23.98 -15.63
CA ALA A 401 -23.47 24.77 -14.46
C ALA A 401 -24.02 24.25 -13.12
N ASP A 402 -25.27 23.79 -13.06
CA ASP A 402 -25.88 23.23 -11.84
C ASP A 402 -25.29 21.87 -11.41
N ARG A 403 -24.59 21.16 -12.30
CA ARG A 403 -23.91 19.88 -12.01
C ARG A 403 -22.40 20.04 -11.79
N MET A 404 -21.88 21.26 -11.95
CA MET A 404 -20.47 21.57 -11.73
C MET A 404 -20.14 21.65 -10.25
N PHE A 405 -18.89 21.39 -9.89
CA PHE A 405 -18.39 21.53 -8.52
C PHE A 405 -18.41 23.00 -8.10
N ASN A 406 -19.37 23.38 -7.27
CA ASN A 406 -19.65 24.77 -6.94
C ASN A 406 -19.62 25.06 -5.43
N SER A 407 -19.90 24.06 -4.58
CA SER A 407 -19.95 24.21 -3.13
C SER A 407 -19.57 22.91 -2.46
N ILE A 408 -18.74 22.95 -1.41
CA ILE A 408 -18.39 21.77 -0.61
C ILE A 408 -19.65 21.21 0.06
N ALA A 409 -20.42 22.09 0.71
CA ALA A 409 -21.62 21.70 1.46
C ALA A 409 -22.71 21.13 0.55
N GLU A 410 -22.93 21.72 -0.62
CA GLU A 410 -23.90 21.20 -1.61
C GLU A 410 -23.43 19.84 -2.17
N THR A 411 -22.12 19.68 -2.41
CA THR A 411 -21.56 18.41 -2.90
C THR A 411 -21.73 17.30 -1.87
N TRP A 412 -21.40 17.55 -0.59
CA TRP A 412 -21.61 16.58 0.48
C TRP A 412 -23.08 16.18 0.61
N LYS A 413 -23.99 17.16 0.60
CA LYS A 413 -25.43 16.90 0.63
C LYS A 413 -25.89 16.05 -0.56
N ASN A 414 -25.42 16.35 -1.77
CA ASN A 414 -25.73 15.57 -2.96
C ASN A 414 -25.19 14.13 -2.85
N CYS A 415 -24.01 13.93 -2.28
CA CYS A 415 -23.48 12.60 -1.98
C CYS A 415 -24.34 11.82 -0.97
N LEU A 416 -25.16 12.47 -0.14
CA LEU A 416 -26.08 11.82 0.82
C LEU A 416 -27.48 11.59 0.24
N ASP A 417 -28.00 12.53 -0.54
CA ASP A 417 -29.39 12.54 -0.99
C ASP A 417 -29.56 12.10 -2.45
N GLY A 418 -28.51 12.26 -3.27
CA GLY A 418 -28.50 11.95 -4.69
C GLY A 418 -28.71 10.46 -4.98
N ALA A 419 -29.53 10.16 -5.99
CA ALA A 419 -29.89 8.79 -6.35
C ALA A 419 -28.74 7.97 -6.94
N THR A 420 -27.79 8.64 -7.60
CA THR A 420 -26.66 8.02 -8.30
C THR A 420 -25.33 8.68 -7.93
N ASP A 421 -25.30 9.38 -6.80
CA ASP A 421 -24.16 10.18 -6.36
C ASP A 421 -23.54 9.57 -5.10
N PHE A 422 -22.43 8.85 -5.29
CA PHE A 422 -21.73 8.09 -4.25
C PHE A 422 -20.25 8.44 -4.17
N LYS A 423 -19.87 9.65 -4.61
CA LYS A 423 -18.48 10.07 -4.74
C LYS A 423 -17.74 10.04 -3.41
N GLU A 424 -16.56 9.43 -3.40
CA GLU A 424 -15.56 9.70 -2.36
C GLU A 424 -14.68 10.90 -2.78
N LEU A 425 -13.70 11.25 -1.95
CA LEU A 425 -12.77 12.35 -2.20
C LEU A 425 -11.51 11.87 -2.93
N ILE A 426 -10.71 12.85 -3.34
CA ILE A 426 -9.40 12.70 -3.95
C ILE A 426 -8.31 13.25 -2.99
N PRO A 427 -7.03 12.85 -3.13
CA PRO A 427 -5.95 13.28 -2.24
C PRO A 427 -5.82 14.79 -2.06
N GLU A 428 -6.15 15.57 -3.09
CA GLU A 428 -6.02 17.03 -3.14
C GLU A 428 -6.80 17.76 -2.04
N PHE A 429 -7.83 17.13 -1.46
CA PHE A 429 -8.57 17.66 -0.29
C PHE A 429 -7.74 17.64 1.01
N TYR A 430 -6.62 16.95 1.02
CA TYR A 430 -5.71 16.77 2.15
C TYR A 430 -4.27 17.16 1.79
N GLU A 431 -4.08 17.86 0.68
CA GLU A 431 -2.79 18.44 0.27
C GLU A 431 -2.74 19.94 0.58
N ASN A 432 -1.62 20.57 0.23
CA ASN A 432 -1.39 22.00 0.48
C ASN A 432 -1.78 22.89 -0.70
N ASP A 433 -2.11 22.33 -1.88
CA ASP A 433 -2.47 23.11 -3.07
C ASP A 433 -3.99 23.30 -3.18
N SER A 434 -4.43 24.52 -2.85
CA SER A 434 -5.85 24.92 -2.92
C SER A 434 -6.30 25.41 -4.31
N SER A 435 -5.43 25.34 -5.32
CA SER A 435 -5.71 25.87 -6.66
C SER A 435 -6.96 25.27 -7.31
N PHE A 436 -7.33 24.02 -7.00
CA PHE A 436 -8.54 23.38 -7.53
C PHE A 436 -9.85 23.97 -7.00
N LEU A 437 -9.80 24.76 -5.92
CA LEU A 437 -10.96 25.46 -5.34
C LEU A 437 -11.16 26.87 -5.94
N VAL A 438 -10.16 27.42 -6.63
CA VAL A 438 -10.12 28.81 -7.09
C VAL A 438 -10.12 28.88 -8.62
N ASN A 439 -11.01 29.67 -9.22
CA ASN A 439 -11.09 29.89 -10.66
C ASN A 439 -10.02 30.90 -11.14
N SER A 440 -8.75 30.58 -10.91
CA SER A 440 -7.62 31.47 -11.23
C SER A 440 -7.50 31.77 -12.74
N LEU A 441 -7.93 30.83 -13.58
CA LEU A 441 -7.93 30.95 -15.05
C LEU A 441 -9.13 31.74 -15.60
N LYS A 442 -10.07 32.17 -14.74
CA LYS A 442 -11.31 32.87 -15.14
C LYS A 442 -12.10 32.11 -16.20
N LEU A 443 -12.23 30.80 -16.00
CA LEU A 443 -12.98 29.91 -16.88
C LEU A 443 -14.45 30.31 -16.90
N ASP A 444 -15.08 30.29 -18.07
CA ASP A 444 -16.54 30.40 -18.19
C ASP A 444 -17.18 29.04 -17.90
N LEU A 445 -17.51 28.82 -16.63
CA LEU A 445 -18.15 27.58 -16.14
C LEU A 445 -19.69 27.66 -16.20
N GLY A 446 -20.22 28.71 -16.82
CA GLY A 446 -21.66 28.91 -17.02
C GLY A 446 -22.41 29.50 -15.83
N LYS A 447 -23.72 29.58 -16.00
CA LYS A 447 -24.66 30.24 -15.09
C LYS A 447 -25.69 29.24 -14.57
N ARG A 448 -25.83 29.14 -13.25
CA ARG A 448 -26.83 28.30 -12.58
C ARG A 448 -28.26 28.80 -12.86
N GLN A 449 -29.26 27.95 -12.64
CA GLN A 449 -30.68 28.34 -12.80
C GLN A 449 -31.08 29.55 -11.93
N GLY A 450 -30.49 29.71 -10.75
CA GLY A 450 -30.67 30.87 -9.88
C GLY A 450 -29.98 32.16 -10.34
N GLY A 451 -29.27 32.11 -11.47
CA GLY A 451 -28.60 33.25 -12.09
C GLY A 451 -27.21 33.58 -11.53
N LYS A 452 -26.69 32.79 -10.60
CA LYS A 452 -25.31 32.91 -10.10
C LYS A 452 -24.33 32.26 -11.10
N MET A 453 -23.23 32.94 -11.40
CA MET A 453 -22.14 32.37 -12.19
C MET A 453 -21.36 31.35 -11.35
N VAL A 454 -20.85 30.30 -11.99
CA VAL A 454 -19.97 29.33 -11.34
C VAL A 454 -18.54 29.87 -11.39
N GLU A 455 -17.96 30.18 -10.22
CA GLU A 455 -16.63 30.78 -10.06
C GLU A 455 -15.80 29.96 -9.05
N ASP A 456 -15.22 30.58 -8.03
CA ASP A 456 -14.59 29.88 -6.90
C ASP A 456 -15.60 28.97 -6.19
N VAL A 457 -15.09 27.87 -5.61
CA VAL A 457 -15.90 26.92 -4.85
C VAL A 457 -16.33 27.57 -3.54
N GLU A 458 -17.63 27.48 -3.24
CA GLU A 458 -18.18 27.95 -1.97
C GLU A 458 -17.72 27.04 -0.82
N LEU A 459 -17.01 27.64 0.13
CA LEU A 459 -16.45 26.97 1.30
C LEU A 459 -17.44 26.98 2.47
N PRO A 460 -17.32 26.02 3.40
CA PRO A 460 -18.13 26.01 4.62
C PRO A 460 -17.85 27.23 5.51
N PRO A 461 -18.81 27.66 6.36
CA PRO A 461 -18.67 28.91 7.14
C PRO A 461 -17.50 28.92 8.12
N TRP A 462 -17.01 27.75 8.55
CA TRP A 462 -15.86 27.62 9.43
C TRP A 462 -14.50 27.80 8.74
N ALA A 463 -14.45 27.88 7.40
CA ALA A 463 -13.23 28.12 6.65
C ALA A 463 -13.13 29.58 6.22
N SER A 464 -12.03 30.25 6.57
CA SER A 464 -11.80 31.64 6.16
C SER A 464 -11.35 31.78 4.69
N GLY A 465 -10.86 30.69 4.10
CA GLY A 465 -10.38 30.64 2.72
C GLY A 465 -9.94 29.22 2.31
N PRO A 466 -9.53 29.03 1.05
CA PRO A 466 -9.19 27.71 0.52
C PRO A 466 -8.06 27.00 1.26
N ASP A 467 -7.00 27.72 1.63
CA ASP A 467 -5.86 27.13 2.37
C ASP A 467 -6.25 26.72 3.80
N ASP A 468 -7.03 27.55 4.50
CA ASP A 468 -7.55 27.25 5.84
C ASP A 468 -8.53 26.05 5.81
N PHE A 469 -9.31 25.91 4.73
CA PHE A 469 -10.15 24.74 4.51
C PHE A 469 -9.32 23.45 4.38
N LEU A 470 -8.25 23.47 3.59
CA LEU A 470 -7.38 22.30 3.42
C LEU A 470 -6.61 21.98 4.70
N GLN A 471 -6.08 22.99 5.40
CA GLN A 471 -5.40 22.78 6.68
C GLN A 471 -6.32 22.10 7.70
N LYS A 472 -7.56 22.59 7.87
CA LYS A 472 -8.54 21.97 8.76
C LYS A 472 -8.96 20.57 8.30
N SER A 473 -8.98 20.32 7.00
CA SER A 473 -9.25 18.98 6.44
C SER A 473 -8.12 17.99 6.75
N GLN A 474 -6.86 18.43 6.64
CA GLN A 474 -5.68 17.66 7.07
C GLN A 474 -5.71 17.38 8.58
N GLU A 475 -5.99 18.40 9.40
CA GLU A 475 -6.12 18.26 10.86
C GLU A 475 -7.23 17.26 11.23
N ALA A 476 -8.35 17.28 10.49
CA ALA A 476 -9.42 16.31 10.67
C ALA A 476 -8.99 14.89 10.29
N LEU A 477 -8.31 14.70 9.16
CA LEU A 477 -7.80 13.39 8.70
C LEU A 477 -6.78 12.79 9.69
N GLU A 478 -5.90 13.62 10.25
CA GLU A 478 -4.88 13.17 11.22
C GLU A 478 -5.39 13.18 12.67
N SER A 479 -6.67 13.48 12.88
CA SER A 479 -7.26 13.52 14.23
C SER A 479 -7.23 12.14 14.92
N PRO A 480 -7.25 12.11 16.27
CA PRO A 480 -7.35 10.86 17.02
C PRO A 480 -8.60 10.04 16.64
N TYR A 481 -9.74 10.69 16.41
CA TYR A 481 -10.98 10.03 16.02
C TYR A 481 -10.81 9.26 14.71
N VAL A 482 -10.28 9.91 13.67
CA VAL A 482 -10.05 9.25 12.39
C VAL A 482 -9.00 8.15 12.52
N SER A 483 -7.91 8.40 13.25
CA SER A 483 -6.89 7.37 13.50
C SER A 483 -7.46 6.09 14.14
N GLU A 484 -8.43 6.23 15.04
CA GLU A 484 -9.13 5.12 15.68
C GLU A 484 -10.08 4.38 14.71
N HIS A 485 -10.70 5.05 13.74
CA HIS A 485 -11.75 4.48 12.88
C HIS A 485 -11.35 4.24 11.40
N LEU A 486 -10.19 4.72 10.94
CA LEU A 486 -9.81 4.67 9.52
C LEU A 486 -9.70 3.24 8.97
N HIS A 487 -9.30 2.29 9.81
CA HIS A 487 -9.23 0.86 9.47
C HIS A 487 -10.58 0.32 8.96
N GLU A 488 -11.70 0.84 9.46
CA GLU A 488 -13.05 0.41 9.05
C GLU A 488 -13.37 0.85 7.61
N TRP A 489 -12.89 2.02 7.20
CA TRP A 489 -13.03 2.48 5.80
C TRP A 489 -12.08 1.73 4.87
N ILE A 490 -10.87 1.42 5.35
CA ILE A 490 -9.91 0.58 4.62
C ILE A 490 -10.52 -0.81 4.35
N ASP A 491 -11.25 -1.39 5.30
CA ASP A 491 -11.96 -2.66 5.11
C ASP A 491 -12.97 -2.63 3.95
N ILE A 492 -13.63 -1.48 3.73
CA ILE A 492 -14.64 -1.27 2.68
C ILE A 492 -13.98 -1.12 1.31
N ILE A 493 -12.90 -0.35 1.24
CA ILE A 493 -12.28 0.03 -0.04
C ILE A 493 -11.20 -0.95 -0.49
N PHE A 494 -10.34 -1.42 0.42
CA PHE A 494 -9.18 -2.27 0.11
C PHE A 494 -9.24 -3.64 0.81
N GLY A 495 -10.07 -3.77 1.85
CA GLY A 495 -10.09 -4.95 2.70
C GLY A 495 -11.24 -5.93 2.47
N TYR A 496 -11.59 -6.65 3.52
CA TYR A 496 -12.43 -7.83 3.41
C TYR A 496 -13.91 -7.53 3.11
N LYS A 497 -14.38 -6.29 3.32
CA LYS A 497 -15.75 -5.82 3.01
C LYS A 497 -15.89 -5.30 1.56
N GLN A 498 -14.87 -5.43 0.72
CA GLN A 498 -14.92 -4.99 -0.68
C GLN A 498 -15.78 -5.91 -1.56
N LYS A 499 -15.80 -7.23 -1.27
CA LYS A 499 -16.52 -8.25 -2.06
C LYS A 499 -17.12 -9.36 -1.19
N GLY A 500 -17.93 -10.23 -1.79
CA GLY A 500 -18.50 -11.40 -1.11
C GLY A 500 -19.66 -11.04 -0.15
N SER A 501 -19.93 -11.93 0.80
CA SER A 501 -21.01 -11.76 1.78
C SER A 501 -20.80 -10.53 2.67
N GLU A 502 -19.56 -10.25 3.02
CA GLU A 502 -19.20 -9.11 3.87
C GLU A 502 -19.50 -7.77 3.19
N ALA A 503 -19.30 -7.68 1.87
CA ALA A 503 -19.73 -6.52 1.10
C ALA A 503 -21.26 -6.36 1.10
N VAL A 504 -22.03 -7.44 1.03
CA VAL A 504 -23.50 -7.37 1.11
C VAL A 504 -23.94 -6.86 2.49
N THR A 505 -23.36 -7.40 3.57
CA THR A 505 -23.63 -6.97 4.94
C THR A 505 -23.25 -5.51 5.18
N ALA A 506 -22.13 -5.06 4.61
CA ALA A 506 -21.66 -3.67 4.67
C ALA A 506 -22.38 -2.73 3.68
N HIS A 507 -23.29 -3.26 2.87
CA HIS A 507 -23.98 -2.53 1.79
C HIS A 507 -23.03 -1.94 0.74
N ASN A 508 -21.96 -2.63 0.38
CA ASN A 508 -20.83 -2.15 -0.41
C ASN A 508 -20.69 -2.85 -1.78
N VAL A 509 -21.81 -3.13 -2.47
CA VAL A 509 -21.80 -3.91 -3.72
C VAL A 509 -21.96 -3.01 -4.95
N PHE A 510 -20.90 -2.90 -5.75
CA PHE A 510 -20.87 -2.12 -7.00
C PHE A 510 -21.22 -2.96 -8.23
N HIS A 511 -21.37 -2.31 -9.38
CA HIS A 511 -21.63 -3.00 -10.64
C HIS A 511 -20.48 -4.00 -10.96
N PRO A 512 -20.78 -5.22 -11.44
CA PRO A 512 -19.78 -6.28 -11.66
C PRO A 512 -18.60 -5.87 -12.54
N LEU A 513 -18.83 -5.05 -13.56
CA LEU A 513 -17.78 -4.55 -14.47
C LEU A 513 -16.73 -3.65 -13.78
N THR A 514 -16.98 -3.20 -12.56
CA THR A 514 -16.01 -2.40 -11.81
C THR A 514 -14.95 -3.26 -11.13
N TYR A 515 -15.22 -4.56 -10.94
CA TYR A 515 -14.33 -5.47 -10.23
C TYR A 515 -13.39 -6.20 -11.19
N GLU A 516 -12.17 -6.45 -10.72
CA GLU A 516 -11.23 -7.33 -11.40
C GLU A 516 -11.82 -8.74 -11.58
N GLY A 517 -11.64 -9.30 -12.78
CA GLY A 517 -12.22 -10.59 -13.14
C GLY A 517 -13.74 -10.57 -13.35
N GLY A 518 -14.40 -9.41 -13.27
CA GLY A 518 -15.84 -9.27 -13.53
C GLY A 518 -16.22 -9.60 -14.97
N VAL A 519 -15.32 -9.36 -15.93
CA VAL A 519 -15.41 -9.78 -17.34
C VAL A 519 -14.02 -10.16 -17.86
N ASP A 520 -13.93 -11.27 -18.58
CA ASP A 520 -12.74 -11.63 -19.35
C ASP A 520 -12.82 -11.06 -20.77
N LEU A 521 -12.22 -9.90 -21.00
CA LEU A 521 -12.19 -9.23 -22.30
C LEU A 521 -11.47 -10.02 -23.40
N ASN A 522 -10.65 -11.02 -23.06
CA ASN A 522 -9.97 -11.86 -24.05
C ASN A 522 -10.88 -12.97 -24.58
N SER A 523 -11.88 -13.36 -23.79
CA SER A 523 -12.90 -14.33 -24.21
C SER A 523 -13.94 -13.76 -25.21
N ILE A 524 -14.04 -12.43 -25.30
CA ILE A 524 -15.03 -11.74 -26.14
C ILE A 524 -14.57 -11.72 -27.61
N MET A 525 -15.34 -12.41 -28.45
CA MET A 525 -15.05 -12.55 -29.88
C MET A 525 -15.56 -11.38 -30.73
N ASP A 526 -16.66 -10.72 -30.33
CA ASP A 526 -17.19 -9.55 -31.05
C ASP A 526 -16.37 -8.29 -30.69
N PRO A 527 -15.68 -7.67 -31.67
CA PRO A 527 -14.93 -6.44 -31.42
C PRO A 527 -15.79 -5.27 -30.93
N ASN A 528 -17.07 -5.21 -31.32
CA ASN A 528 -17.96 -4.12 -30.89
C ASN A 528 -18.33 -4.22 -29.42
N GLU A 529 -18.70 -5.43 -28.98
CA GLU A 529 -18.97 -5.74 -27.58
C GLU A 529 -17.72 -5.48 -26.72
N LYS A 530 -16.54 -5.91 -27.19
CA LYS A 530 -15.28 -5.69 -26.50
C LYS A 530 -14.96 -4.20 -26.31
N VAL A 531 -15.11 -3.38 -27.35
CA VAL A 531 -14.91 -1.92 -27.28
C VAL A 531 -15.93 -1.26 -26.36
N ALA A 532 -17.20 -1.67 -26.42
CA ALA A 532 -18.25 -1.12 -25.57
C ALA A 532 -17.99 -1.38 -24.08
N LEU A 533 -17.60 -2.61 -23.72
CA LEU A 533 -17.28 -2.99 -22.34
C LEU A 533 -16.02 -2.30 -21.84
N LEU A 534 -14.97 -2.21 -22.66
CA LEU A 534 -13.76 -1.45 -22.34
C LEU A 534 -14.07 0.03 -22.08
N THR A 535 -14.89 0.65 -22.93
CA THR A 535 -15.33 2.04 -22.74
C THR A 535 -16.07 2.18 -21.41
N GLN A 536 -16.98 1.25 -21.09
CA GLN A 536 -17.70 1.27 -19.83
C GLN A 536 -16.77 1.16 -18.61
N ILE A 537 -15.78 0.25 -18.65
CA ILE A 537 -14.78 0.09 -17.58
C ILE A 537 -13.97 1.38 -17.37
N LEU A 538 -13.58 2.04 -18.46
CA LEU A 538 -12.76 3.25 -18.40
C LEU A 538 -13.57 4.49 -17.98
N GLU A 539 -14.84 4.60 -18.35
CA GLU A 539 -15.67 5.78 -18.05
C GLU A 539 -16.37 5.71 -16.68
N PHE A 540 -16.78 4.52 -16.22
CA PHE A 540 -17.59 4.37 -15.01
C PHE A 540 -16.77 4.08 -13.74
N GLY A 541 -15.45 3.97 -13.87
CA GLY A 541 -14.52 3.77 -12.76
C GLY A 541 -14.28 2.30 -12.41
N GLN A 542 -13.14 2.06 -11.77
CA GLN A 542 -12.67 0.71 -11.41
C GLN A 542 -12.51 0.60 -9.90
N THR A 543 -12.91 -0.55 -9.32
CA THR A 543 -12.69 -0.86 -7.91
C THR A 543 -11.19 -1.14 -7.69
N PRO A 544 -10.54 -0.56 -6.64
CA PRO A 544 -9.14 -0.84 -6.32
C PRO A 544 -8.88 -2.33 -6.10
N LYS A 545 -7.64 -2.78 -6.26
CA LYS A 545 -7.28 -4.17 -5.96
C LYS A 545 -7.53 -4.45 -4.48
N GLN A 546 -8.17 -5.57 -4.16
CA GLN A 546 -8.30 -6.00 -2.78
C GLN A 546 -6.92 -6.35 -2.22
N LEU A 547 -6.52 -5.68 -1.15
CA LEU A 547 -5.24 -5.89 -0.48
C LEU A 547 -5.37 -6.86 0.69
N PHE A 548 -6.52 -6.85 1.37
CA PHE A 548 -6.71 -7.58 2.62
C PHE A 548 -7.98 -8.42 2.60
N THR A 549 -7.90 -9.61 3.18
CA THR A 549 -9.01 -10.58 3.28
C THR A 549 -9.47 -10.80 4.71
N THR A 550 -8.78 -10.22 5.68
CA THR A 550 -9.10 -10.20 7.11
C THR A 550 -9.41 -8.77 7.56
N PRO A 551 -10.04 -8.58 8.73
CA PRO A 551 -10.24 -7.25 9.30
C PRO A 551 -8.93 -6.48 9.46
N HIS A 552 -8.93 -5.23 9.00
CA HIS A 552 -7.76 -4.37 9.09
C HIS A 552 -7.48 -3.97 10.55
N PRO A 553 -6.24 -4.09 11.04
CA PRO A 553 -5.87 -3.66 12.38
C PRO A 553 -6.13 -2.18 12.63
N GLN A 554 -6.55 -1.85 13.85
CA GLN A 554 -6.73 -0.47 14.30
C GLN A 554 -5.37 0.22 14.52
N ARG A 555 -5.28 1.53 14.29
CA ARG A 555 -4.09 2.33 14.65
C ARG A 555 -3.90 2.36 16.17
N ILE A 556 -2.67 2.24 16.65
CA ILE A 556 -2.36 2.31 18.07
C ILE A 556 -2.22 3.78 18.45
N ILE A 557 -3.21 4.31 19.16
CA ILE A 557 -3.13 5.65 19.74
C ILE A 557 -2.42 5.53 21.09
N PRO A 558 -1.31 6.26 21.32
CA PRO A 558 -0.71 6.36 22.65
C PRO A 558 -1.76 6.94 23.59
N LYS A 559 -2.31 6.11 24.48
CA LYS A 559 -3.14 6.64 25.56
C LYS A 559 -2.19 7.44 26.44
N LEU A 560 -2.35 8.77 26.47
CA LEU A 560 -1.78 9.59 27.53
C LEU A 560 -2.24 8.93 28.83
N LYS A 561 -1.33 8.32 29.60
CA LYS A 561 -1.67 7.67 30.87
C LYS A 561 -2.31 8.74 31.75
N SER A 562 -3.65 8.75 31.81
CA SER A 562 -4.40 9.60 32.74
C SER A 562 -3.88 9.31 34.13
N LEU A 563 -3.32 10.33 34.78
CA LEU A 563 -2.95 10.36 36.21
C LEU A 563 -4.22 10.18 37.07
N SER A 564 -4.75 8.96 37.09
CA SER A 564 -5.89 8.58 37.92
C SER A 564 -6.01 7.06 38.00
N ARG A 565 -4.99 6.38 38.54
CA ARG A 565 -5.23 5.12 39.25
C ARG A 565 -5.54 5.47 40.69
N THR A 566 -6.84 5.59 40.99
CA THR A 566 -7.34 5.53 42.36
C THR A 566 -6.95 4.17 42.95
N SER A 567 -6.03 4.17 43.89
CA SER A 567 -5.67 3.01 44.69
C SER A 567 -6.83 2.66 45.61
N SER A 568 -7.57 1.62 45.28
CA SER A 568 -8.50 0.96 46.21
C SER A 568 -7.71 0.06 47.16
N HIS A 569 -6.97 0.64 48.11
CA HIS A 569 -6.48 -0.08 49.30
C HIS A 569 -6.72 0.78 50.54
N SER A 570 -7.77 0.43 51.27
CA SER A 570 -8.08 0.95 52.61
C SER A 570 -7.14 0.36 53.65
N ILE A 571 -6.12 1.10 54.09
CA ILE A 571 -5.39 0.83 55.34
C ILE A 571 -5.15 2.15 56.09
N SER A 572 -5.32 2.05 57.41
CA SER A 572 -5.41 3.05 58.46
C SER A 572 -4.19 3.94 58.68
N ILE A 573 -4.53 5.17 59.11
CA ILE A 573 -3.74 6.31 59.60
C ILE A 573 -2.49 5.95 60.43
N ALA A 574 -1.34 6.48 60.02
CA ALA A 574 -0.30 7.03 60.91
C ALA A 574 0.56 8.05 60.13
N GLU A 575 0.70 9.25 60.69
CA GLU A 575 1.34 10.44 60.09
C GLU A 575 2.87 10.37 60.07
N SER A 576 3.49 10.76 58.95
CA SER A 576 4.84 11.36 58.93
C SER A 576 5.03 12.23 57.66
N PRO A 577 5.86 13.30 57.72
CA PRO A 577 5.78 14.41 56.79
C PRO A 577 6.59 14.21 55.50
N VAL A 578 5.99 14.68 54.41
CA VAL A 578 6.39 14.58 52.99
C VAL A 578 7.65 15.39 52.66
N SER A 579 8.60 14.77 51.96
CA SER A 579 9.66 15.44 51.18
C SER A 579 9.22 15.64 49.72
N PRO A 580 9.46 16.81 49.10
CA PRO A 580 9.14 17.05 47.70
C PRO A 580 10.30 16.64 46.79
N ASN A 581 10.13 15.54 46.06
CA ASN A 581 10.73 15.19 44.75
C ASN A 581 10.73 13.66 44.60
N GLU A 582 9.59 13.09 44.19
CA GLU A 582 9.55 11.77 43.58
C GLU A 582 8.93 11.95 42.20
N GLU A 583 9.78 12.21 41.20
CA GLU A 583 9.45 11.82 39.82
C GLU A 583 9.21 10.30 39.87
N SER A 584 8.07 9.84 39.34
CA SER A 584 7.59 8.46 39.50
C SER A 584 8.70 7.47 39.16
N PHE A 585 9.04 6.59 40.10
CA PHE A 585 10.02 5.52 39.90
C PHE A 585 9.71 4.65 38.65
N GLU A 586 8.44 4.56 38.26
CA GLU A 586 7.99 3.90 37.02
C GLU A 586 8.49 4.61 35.74
N ASP A 587 8.51 5.95 35.70
CA ASP A 587 8.94 6.71 34.51
C ASP A 587 10.45 6.57 34.29
N LEU A 588 11.25 6.61 35.37
CA LEU A 588 12.70 6.38 35.30
C LEU A 588 13.06 4.97 34.81
N THR A 589 12.20 3.96 35.08
CA THR A 589 12.41 2.59 34.60
C THR A 589 12.08 2.42 33.13
N GLU A 590 10.99 3.02 32.63
CA GLU A 590 10.65 3.00 31.21
C GLU A 590 11.73 3.72 30.38
N GLU A 591 12.20 4.90 30.82
CA GLU A 591 13.31 5.62 30.16
C GLU A 591 14.61 4.80 30.12
N SER A 592 14.93 4.13 31.22
CA SER A 592 16.13 3.27 31.29
C SER A 592 16.05 2.08 30.32
N ILE A 593 14.87 1.47 30.17
CA ILE A 593 14.62 0.38 29.22
C ILE A 593 14.77 0.90 27.79
N THR A 594 14.14 2.03 27.46
CA THR A 594 14.25 2.65 26.14
C THR A 594 15.70 3.02 25.81
N LEU A 595 16.45 3.56 26.78
CA LEU A 595 17.87 3.88 26.61
C LEU A 595 18.72 2.62 26.35
N ALA A 596 18.43 1.52 27.06
CA ALA A 596 19.13 0.25 26.86
C ALA A 596 18.90 -0.30 25.44
N TRP A 597 17.65 -0.29 24.97
CA TRP A 597 17.31 -0.71 23.60
C TRP A 597 17.93 0.20 22.53
N ASN A 598 17.91 1.51 22.73
CA ASN A 598 18.57 2.46 21.83
C ASN A 598 20.09 2.23 21.71
N ASN A 599 20.72 1.66 22.75
CA ASN A 599 22.14 1.35 22.76
C ASN A 599 22.46 -0.13 22.53
N ILE A 600 21.47 -0.99 22.23
CA ILE A 600 21.65 -2.45 22.20
C ILE A 600 22.75 -2.90 21.24
N ALA A 601 23.03 -2.13 20.19
CA ALA A 601 24.17 -2.33 19.26
C ALA A 601 25.55 -2.27 19.95
N LYS A 602 25.67 -1.65 21.13
CA LYS A 602 26.90 -1.59 21.93
C LYS A 602 27.06 -2.79 22.88
N LEU A 603 26.26 -3.84 22.72
CA LEU A 603 26.36 -5.04 23.54
C LEU A 603 27.72 -5.72 23.31
N LYS A 604 28.46 -6.01 24.39
CA LYS A 604 29.74 -6.70 24.31
C LYS A 604 29.80 -7.92 25.23
N LEU A 605 30.58 -8.91 24.78
CA LEU A 605 30.90 -10.08 25.59
C LEU A 605 31.69 -9.65 26.83
N ASP A 606 31.12 -9.92 28.01
CA ASP A 606 31.81 -9.76 29.31
C ASP A 606 32.60 -11.03 29.61
N LYS A 607 31.93 -12.20 29.63
CA LYS A 607 32.53 -13.48 30.04
C LYS A 607 31.87 -14.67 29.35
N GLN A 608 32.61 -15.77 29.19
CA GLN A 608 32.08 -17.05 28.70
C GLN A 608 32.57 -18.22 29.54
N TYR A 609 31.71 -19.23 29.70
CA TYR A 609 32.01 -20.44 30.48
C TYR A 609 31.42 -21.69 29.83
N LYS A 610 32.24 -22.71 29.63
CA LYS A 610 31.78 -24.04 29.23
C LYS A 610 31.34 -24.83 30.47
N ILE A 611 30.04 -24.90 30.71
CA ILE A 611 29.49 -25.49 31.94
C ILE A 611 28.77 -26.81 31.70
N HIS A 612 28.32 -27.13 30.49
CA HIS A 612 27.59 -28.37 30.18
C HIS A 612 28.37 -29.32 29.27
N LYS A 613 27.89 -30.57 29.19
CA LYS A 613 28.42 -31.60 28.29
C LYS A 613 27.68 -31.65 26.97
N GLU A 614 26.46 -31.11 26.89
CA GLU A 614 25.66 -30.99 25.67
C GLU A 614 25.02 -29.59 25.59
N ALA A 615 24.21 -29.35 24.56
CA ALA A 615 23.57 -28.07 24.30
C ALA A 615 22.77 -27.56 25.51
N ILE A 616 22.82 -26.25 25.75
CA ILE A 616 22.02 -25.58 26.78
C ILE A 616 20.64 -25.31 26.20
N THR A 617 19.58 -25.63 26.95
CA THR A 617 18.19 -25.57 26.49
C THR A 617 17.37 -24.48 27.18
N GLY A 618 17.77 -24.07 28.39
CA GLY A 618 17.07 -23.06 29.18
C GLY A 618 18.01 -22.31 30.12
N ILE A 619 17.65 -21.05 30.39
CA ILE A 619 18.38 -20.16 31.29
C ILE A 619 17.37 -19.45 32.18
N ALA A 620 17.63 -19.43 33.48
CA ALA A 620 16.89 -18.63 34.43
C ALA A 620 17.85 -18.00 35.44
N VAL A 621 17.56 -16.78 35.89
CA VAL A 621 18.48 -15.99 36.74
C VAL A 621 17.73 -15.51 37.96
N THR A 622 18.38 -15.57 39.13
CA THR A 622 17.82 -15.06 40.38
C THR A 622 17.56 -13.56 40.29
N SER A 623 16.59 -13.05 41.05
CA SER A 623 16.20 -11.63 41.05
C SER A 623 17.37 -10.67 41.31
N ASN A 624 18.31 -11.08 42.16
CA ASN A 624 19.54 -10.33 42.47
C ASN A 624 20.65 -10.46 41.40
N GLY A 625 20.46 -11.27 40.36
CA GLY A 625 21.44 -11.53 39.30
C GLY A 625 22.70 -12.32 39.73
N SER A 626 22.73 -12.87 40.95
CA SER A 626 23.93 -13.54 41.50
C SER A 626 24.13 -14.95 40.96
N SER A 627 23.04 -15.67 40.72
CA SER A 627 23.05 -17.09 40.37
C SER A 627 22.28 -17.34 39.07
N VAL A 628 22.91 -18.10 38.17
CA VAL A 628 22.34 -18.49 36.87
C VAL A 628 22.06 -19.98 36.89
N PHE A 629 20.83 -20.36 36.61
CA PHE A 629 20.40 -21.73 36.42
C PHE A 629 20.31 -22.07 34.95
N THR A 630 20.86 -23.21 34.57
CA THR A 630 20.84 -23.69 33.18
C THR A 630 20.43 -25.14 33.09
N THR A 631 19.56 -25.44 32.14
CA THR A 631 19.19 -26.81 31.74
C THR A 631 19.91 -27.19 30.46
N SER A 632 20.14 -28.49 30.27
CA SER A 632 20.86 -29.00 29.11
C SER A 632 20.35 -30.37 28.66
N GLN A 633 20.64 -30.68 27.40
CA GLN A 633 20.47 -32.02 26.84
C GLN A 633 21.33 -33.09 27.54
N ASP A 634 22.31 -32.70 28.36
CA ASP A 634 23.10 -33.63 29.19
C ASP A 634 22.35 -34.14 30.43
N SER A 635 21.03 -33.92 30.53
CA SER A 635 20.13 -34.27 31.63
C SER A 635 20.34 -33.52 32.95
N THR A 636 21.17 -32.47 32.96
CA THR A 636 21.52 -31.76 34.20
C THR A 636 20.98 -30.33 34.27
N LEU A 637 20.52 -29.97 35.49
CA LEU A 637 20.31 -28.60 35.93
C LEU A 637 21.56 -28.14 36.69
N LYS A 638 22.17 -27.02 36.27
CA LYS A 638 23.34 -26.45 36.93
C LYS A 638 23.05 -25.07 37.49
N MET A 639 23.62 -24.78 38.66
CA MET A 639 23.62 -23.45 39.28
C MET A 639 25.03 -22.89 39.22
N PHE A 640 25.21 -21.85 38.42
CA PHE A 640 26.47 -21.13 38.26
C PHE A 640 26.42 -19.81 39.04
N SER A 641 27.40 -19.56 39.91
CA SER A 641 27.50 -18.28 40.61
C SER A 641 28.36 -17.29 39.82
N LYS A 642 27.80 -16.11 39.55
CA LYS A 642 28.48 -15.02 38.86
C LYS A 642 29.64 -14.44 39.67
N GLU A 643 29.52 -14.48 41.00
CA GLU A 643 30.52 -13.98 41.94
C GLU A 643 31.71 -14.92 42.06
N SER A 644 31.47 -16.20 42.39
CA SER A 644 32.55 -17.18 42.54
C SER A 644 33.09 -17.70 41.20
N LYS A 645 32.37 -17.47 40.09
CA LYS A 645 32.68 -17.97 38.75
C LYS A 645 32.79 -19.50 38.69
N THR A 646 32.04 -20.19 39.55
CA THR A 646 32.06 -21.66 39.66
C THR A 646 30.65 -22.23 39.64
N ILE A 647 30.55 -23.49 39.22
CA ILE A 647 29.33 -24.29 39.34
C ILE A 647 29.17 -24.67 40.82
N GLN A 648 28.12 -24.19 41.45
CA GLN A 648 27.82 -24.45 42.85
C GLN A 648 26.95 -25.70 43.05
N ARG A 649 26.07 -25.99 42.08
CA ARG A 649 25.21 -27.18 42.09
C ARG A 649 25.12 -27.78 40.70
N SER A 650 25.04 -29.11 40.63
CA SER A 650 24.77 -29.88 39.42
C SER A 650 23.89 -31.05 39.81
N VAL A 651 22.69 -31.13 39.25
CA VAL A 651 21.69 -32.13 39.59
C VAL A 651 21.16 -32.74 38.30
N SER A 652 21.01 -34.06 38.28
CA SER A 652 20.29 -34.80 37.25
C SER A 652 19.03 -35.37 37.88
N PHE A 653 17.87 -35.12 37.25
CA PHE A 653 16.58 -35.62 37.72
C PHE A 653 16.21 -36.96 37.05
N SER A 654 16.67 -37.14 35.81
CA SER A 654 16.42 -38.32 35.00
C SER A 654 17.56 -38.55 34.00
N ASN A 655 17.44 -39.58 33.16
CA ASN A 655 18.38 -39.89 32.09
C ASN A 655 18.02 -39.20 30.76
N MET A 656 16.98 -38.35 30.73
CA MET A 656 16.54 -37.64 29.54
C MET A 656 16.92 -36.16 29.60
N ALA A 657 16.93 -35.50 28.43
CA ALA A 657 17.28 -34.09 28.32
C ALA A 657 16.30 -33.20 29.09
N LEU A 658 16.83 -32.16 29.72
CA LEU A 658 16.01 -31.08 30.28
C LEU A 658 15.73 -30.05 29.20
N SER A 659 14.49 -29.58 29.10
CA SER A 659 14.02 -28.74 27.98
C SER A 659 13.97 -27.25 28.30
N SER A 660 13.53 -26.87 29.50
CA SER A 660 13.35 -25.47 29.89
C SER A 660 13.43 -25.32 31.41
N CYS A 661 13.80 -24.13 31.89
CA CYS A 661 13.77 -23.79 33.30
C CYS A 661 13.33 -22.35 33.56
N LEU A 662 12.78 -22.13 34.76
CA LEU A 662 12.39 -20.82 35.27
C LEU A 662 12.51 -20.80 36.81
N ILE A 663 12.55 -19.61 37.40
CA ILE A 663 12.61 -19.42 38.86
C ILE A 663 11.27 -18.88 39.36
N LEU A 664 10.77 -19.44 40.45
CA LEU A 664 9.56 -18.94 41.10
C LEU A 664 9.81 -17.61 41.83
N PRO A 665 8.78 -16.75 41.95
CA PRO A 665 8.87 -15.52 42.74
C PRO A 665 9.42 -15.79 44.16
N GLY A 666 10.41 -15.00 44.57
CA GLY A 666 11.10 -15.17 45.86
C GLY A 666 12.38 -16.01 45.82
N ASP A 667 12.83 -16.46 44.65
CA ASP A 667 14.11 -17.17 44.44
C ASP A 667 14.29 -18.43 45.31
N THR A 668 13.19 -19.08 45.71
CA THR A 668 13.24 -20.28 46.57
C THR A 668 13.32 -21.58 45.79
N THR A 669 12.71 -21.60 44.61
CA THR A 669 12.46 -22.83 43.84
C THR A 669 12.70 -22.58 42.34
N VAL A 670 13.45 -23.49 41.72
CA VAL A 670 13.63 -23.55 40.26
C VAL A 670 12.76 -24.67 39.71
N ILE A 671 12.04 -24.39 38.64
CA ILE A 671 11.27 -25.37 37.89
C ILE A 671 12.09 -25.78 36.66
N SER A 672 12.15 -27.07 36.39
CA SER A 672 12.79 -27.62 35.19
C SER A 672 11.87 -28.63 34.52
N SER A 673 11.62 -28.48 33.24
CA SER A 673 10.90 -29.48 32.43
C SER A 673 11.86 -30.44 31.73
N SER A 674 11.36 -31.63 31.39
CA SER A 674 12.16 -32.74 30.85
C SER A 674 11.45 -33.48 29.73
N TRP A 675 12.23 -34.16 28.88
CA TRP A 675 11.72 -35.03 27.82
C TRP A 675 11.19 -36.38 28.33
N ASP A 676 11.30 -36.65 29.62
CA ASP A 676 10.69 -37.81 30.30
C ASP A 676 9.23 -37.58 30.73
N ASN A 677 8.60 -36.54 30.19
CA ASN A 677 7.23 -36.11 30.45
C ASN A 677 6.99 -35.40 31.80
N HIS A 678 8.04 -35.20 32.61
CA HIS A 678 7.93 -34.60 33.94
C HIS A 678 8.42 -33.15 34.03
N ILE A 679 7.90 -32.47 35.05
CA ILE A 679 8.31 -31.14 35.50
C ILE A 679 8.79 -31.27 36.95
N TYR A 680 10.05 -30.88 37.18
CA TYR A 680 10.73 -31.01 38.45
C TYR A 680 10.79 -29.68 39.19
N PHE A 681 10.55 -29.71 40.49
CA PHE A 681 10.66 -28.56 41.38
C PHE A 681 11.89 -28.75 42.26
N TYR A 682 12.86 -27.85 42.16
CA TYR A 682 14.12 -27.92 42.88
C TYR A 682 14.26 -26.77 43.86
N SER A 683 14.41 -27.09 45.16
CA SER A 683 14.61 -26.08 46.19
C SER A 683 16.05 -25.58 46.18
N ILE A 684 16.22 -24.26 45.98
CA ILE A 684 17.53 -23.60 45.98
C ILE A 684 18.14 -23.65 47.39
N ALA A 685 17.35 -23.34 48.41
CA ALA A 685 17.80 -23.28 49.80
C ALA A 685 18.26 -24.65 50.32
N PHE A 686 17.50 -25.72 50.04
CA PHE A 686 17.83 -27.06 50.53
C PHE A 686 18.71 -27.86 49.56
N GLY A 687 18.84 -27.42 48.31
CA GLY A 687 19.63 -28.09 47.29
C GLY A 687 19.14 -29.50 46.96
N ARG A 688 17.81 -29.72 46.94
CA ARG A 688 17.18 -31.01 46.67
C ARG A 688 15.90 -30.84 45.85
N GLN A 689 15.52 -31.91 45.15
CA GLN A 689 14.19 -32.01 44.53
C GLN A 689 13.11 -31.92 45.62
N GLN A 690 12.21 -30.97 45.46
CA GLN A 690 11.07 -30.71 46.33
C GLN A 690 9.85 -31.48 45.86
N ASP A 691 9.57 -31.45 44.55
CA ASP A 691 8.40 -32.11 43.97
C ASP A 691 8.62 -32.54 42.52
N VAL A 692 7.69 -33.35 42.01
CA VAL A 692 7.63 -33.76 40.61
C VAL A 692 6.19 -33.82 40.14
N LEU A 693 5.94 -33.23 38.98
CA LEU A 693 4.65 -33.25 38.29
C LEU A 693 4.81 -34.06 36.99
N MET A 694 4.05 -35.13 36.82
CA MET A 694 3.87 -35.75 35.50
C MET A 694 2.95 -34.81 34.71
N GLY A 695 3.54 -33.96 33.88
CA GLY A 695 2.80 -32.90 33.20
C GLY A 695 2.09 -33.41 31.95
N HIS A 696 2.72 -34.32 31.23
CA HIS A 696 2.33 -34.65 29.87
C HIS A 696 2.50 -36.14 29.56
N ASP A 697 2.06 -36.56 28.39
CA ASP A 697 2.22 -37.95 27.90
C ASP A 697 3.41 -38.12 26.93
N ASP A 698 4.03 -37.01 26.56
CA ASP A 698 5.27 -36.92 25.78
C ASP A 698 6.16 -35.80 26.34
N ALA A 699 7.30 -35.55 25.70
CA ALA A 699 8.30 -34.58 26.10
C ALA A 699 7.70 -33.18 26.32
N VAL A 700 7.94 -32.62 27.51
CA VAL A 700 7.59 -31.24 27.81
C VAL A 700 8.58 -30.34 27.09
N SER A 701 8.11 -29.51 26.16
CA SER A 701 8.95 -28.69 25.28
C SER A 701 9.31 -27.33 25.90
N LYS A 702 8.34 -26.67 26.55
CA LYS A 702 8.51 -25.34 27.13
C LYS A 702 7.61 -25.15 28.36
N ILE A 703 8.09 -24.38 29.33
CA ILE A 703 7.29 -23.97 30.49
C ILE A 703 7.33 -22.45 30.69
N CYS A 704 6.24 -21.92 31.25
CA CYS A 704 6.12 -20.53 31.69
C CYS A 704 5.40 -20.48 33.05
N TRP A 705 5.71 -19.48 33.87
CA TRP A 705 5.08 -19.29 35.18
C TRP A 705 4.61 -17.85 35.33
N ARG A 706 3.33 -17.67 35.69
CA ARG A 706 2.80 -16.35 36.03
C ARG A 706 1.59 -16.43 36.95
N ASP A 707 1.51 -15.49 37.89
CA ASP A 707 0.42 -15.36 38.87
C ASP A 707 0.00 -16.68 39.57
N GLY A 708 0.99 -17.48 39.96
CA GLY A 708 0.73 -18.75 40.67
C GLY A 708 0.26 -19.89 39.75
N ARG A 709 0.31 -19.70 38.43
CA ARG A 709 -0.03 -20.71 37.43
C ARG A 709 1.21 -21.14 36.65
N LEU A 710 1.30 -22.45 36.40
CA LEU A 710 2.29 -23.06 35.53
C LEU A 710 1.63 -23.35 34.19
N TYR A 711 2.31 -22.99 33.11
CA TYR A 711 1.91 -23.29 31.74
C TYR A 711 2.96 -24.21 31.15
N SER A 712 2.54 -25.34 30.59
CA SER A 712 3.45 -26.32 30.00
C SER A 712 2.99 -26.71 28.60
N ALA A 713 3.90 -26.64 27.64
CA ALA A 713 3.71 -27.10 26.27
C ALA A 713 4.44 -28.41 26.06
N SER A 714 3.93 -29.24 25.16
CA SER A 714 4.42 -30.61 24.97
C SER A 714 4.30 -31.10 23.54
N TRP A 715 5.09 -32.13 23.24
CA TRP A 715 5.02 -32.86 21.99
C TRP A 715 3.82 -33.82 21.89
N ASP A 716 3.07 -33.99 22.99
CA ASP A 716 1.76 -34.66 22.98
C ASP A 716 0.64 -33.84 22.32
N SER A 717 1.00 -32.68 21.73
CA SER A 717 0.10 -31.75 21.06
C SER A 717 -0.85 -31.01 22.00
N THR A 718 -0.44 -30.83 23.27
CA THR A 718 -1.23 -30.07 24.25
C THR A 718 -0.43 -28.94 24.90
N VAL A 719 -1.15 -27.89 25.31
CA VAL A 719 -0.70 -26.92 26.30
C VAL A 719 -1.58 -27.05 27.54
N LYS A 720 -0.97 -27.30 28.70
CA LYS A 720 -1.67 -27.48 29.98
C LYS A 720 -1.40 -26.31 30.93
N VAL A 721 -2.45 -25.85 31.60
CA VAL A 721 -2.41 -24.79 32.60
C VAL A 721 -2.71 -25.38 33.96
N TRP A 722 -1.79 -25.21 34.91
CA TRP A 722 -1.86 -25.78 36.24
C TRP A 722 -1.97 -24.68 37.29
N HIS A 723 -2.90 -24.84 38.23
CA HIS A 723 -2.93 -24.02 39.44
C HIS A 723 -2.06 -24.65 40.51
N CYS A 724 -1.11 -23.87 41.05
CA CYS A 724 -0.33 -24.29 42.19
C CYS A 724 -1.07 -23.94 43.48
N VAL A 725 -1.56 -24.94 44.20
CA VAL A 725 -2.16 -24.77 45.53
C VAL A 725 -1.04 -24.94 46.58
N PRO A 726 -0.71 -23.89 47.35
CA PRO A 726 0.27 -24.01 48.43
C PRO A 726 -0.19 -25.02 49.47
N GLY A 727 0.69 -25.95 49.86
CA GLY A 727 0.40 -26.87 50.96
C GLY A 727 0.29 -26.10 52.30
N GLU A 728 -0.73 -26.40 53.10
CA GLU A 728 -0.86 -25.84 54.46
C GLU A 728 0.36 -26.22 55.32
N THR A 729 0.98 -25.22 55.95
CA THR A 729 2.25 -25.31 56.69
C THR A 729 2.27 -26.28 57.89
N LEU A 730 1.12 -26.84 58.28
CA LEU A 730 0.97 -27.74 59.44
C LEU A 730 0.91 -29.23 59.06
N SER A 731 0.80 -29.55 57.78
CA SER A 731 0.74 -30.93 57.28
C SER A 731 1.87 -31.12 56.26
N ASN A 732 2.62 -32.23 56.34
CA ASN A 732 3.66 -32.65 55.38
C ASN A 732 3.12 -32.93 53.95
N LYS A 733 2.14 -32.18 53.46
CA LYS A 733 1.53 -32.35 52.13
C LYS A 733 2.34 -31.56 51.10
N LYS A 734 2.67 -32.27 50.02
CA LYS A 734 3.32 -31.75 48.80
C LYS A 734 2.49 -30.62 48.17
N HIS A 735 3.12 -29.82 47.31
CA HIS A 735 2.36 -28.88 46.49
C HIS A 735 1.38 -29.67 45.62
N HIS A 736 0.13 -29.24 45.58
CA HIS A 736 -0.86 -29.86 44.70
C HIS A 736 -1.01 -28.99 43.44
N PHE A 737 -0.91 -29.64 42.28
CA PHE A 737 -1.11 -29.01 40.98
C PHE A 737 -2.43 -29.50 40.40
N GLU A 738 -3.37 -28.59 40.27
CA GLU A 738 -4.67 -28.86 39.67
C GLU A 738 -4.64 -28.41 38.21
N LEU A 739 -4.98 -29.30 37.28
CA LEU A 739 -5.13 -28.96 35.86
C LEU A 739 -6.37 -28.07 35.71
N LEU A 740 -6.16 -26.83 35.27
CA LEU A 740 -7.22 -25.85 35.02
C LEU A 740 -7.75 -25.94 33.58
N VAL A 741 -6.83 -26.00 32.62
CA VAL A 741 -7.13 -25.89 31.19
C VAL A 741 -6.17 -26.79 30.42
N GLU A 742 -6.70 -27.44 29.38
CA GLU A 742 -5.95 -28.20 28.38
C GLU A 742 -6.33 -27.65 27.00
N LEU A 743 -5.34 -27.14 26.28
CA LEU A 743 -5.49 -26.57 24.95
C LEU A 743 -4.92 -27.58 23.95
N GLU A 744 -5.78 -28.10 23.08
CA GLU A 744 -5.43 -29.16 22.13
C GLU A 744 -4.98 -28.57 20.79
N HIS A 745 -3.92 -29.14 20.23
CA HIS A 745 -3.39 -28.86 18.89
C HIS A 745 -3.40 -30.14 18.05
N ASP A 746 -3.37 -29.98 16.73
CA ASP A 746 -3.26 -31.13 15.81
C ASP A 746 -1.84 -31.75 15.81
N VAL A 747 -0.84 -30.97 16.26
CA VAL A 747 0.59 -31.31 16.16
C VAL A 747 1.35 -30.83 17.39
N SER A 748 2.48 -31.48 17.67
CA SER A 748 3.42 -31.15 18.75
C SER A 748 3.69 -29.65 18.89
N VAL A 749 3.57 -29.14 20.13
CA VAL A 749 3.80 -27.74 20.48
C VAL A 749 5.25 -27.55 20.92
N ASN A 750 5.94 -26.58 20.34
CA ASN A 750 7.36 -26.35 20.58
C ASN A 750 7.65 -25.14 21.49
N THR A 751 6.79 -24.13 21.49
CA THR A 751 7.00 -22.91 22.26
C THR A 751 5.68 -22.29 22.71
N ILE A 752 5.71 -21.58 23.84
CA ILE A 752 4.59 -20.82 24.38
C ILE A 752 5.07 -19.50 25.00
N ASP A 753 4.20 -18.50 24.98
CA ASP A 753 4.38 -17.24 25.71
C ASP A 753 3.03 -16.68 26.19
N LEU A 754 3.06 -15.81 27.20
CA LEU A 754 1.87 -15.17 27.77
C LEU A 754 1.97 -13.66 27.67
N ASN A 755 0.85 -13.01 27.38
CA ASN A 755 0.78 -11.56 27.40
C ASN A 755 0.94 -11.01 28.84
N ALA A 756 1.29 -9.74 28.96
CA ALA A 756 1.54 -9.11 30.26
C ALA A 756 0.37 -9.22 31.26
N ALA A 757 -0.87 -9.27 30.73
CA ALA A 757 -2.12 -9.38 31.48
C ALA A 757 -2.53 -10.82 31.84
N ASN A 758 -1.80 -11.84 31.37
CA ASN A 758 -2.05 -13.27 31.61
C ASN A 758 -3.41 -13.80 31.15
N THR A 759 -4.04 -13.10 30.20
CA THR A 759 -5.33 -13.46 29.62
C THR A 759 -5.19 -14.19 28.29
N ILE A 760 -4.09 -13.92 27.57
CA ILE A 760 -3.85 -14.45 26.23
C ILE A 760 -2.55 -15.25 26.23
N LEU A 761 -2.61 -16.44 25.65
CA LEU A 761 -1.46 -17.32 25.44
C LEU A 761 -1.19 -17.50 23.94
N ALA A 762 0.07 -17.42 23.56
CA ALA A 762 0.52 -17.79 22.23
C ALA A 762 1.23 -19.15 22.29
N SER A 763 1.00 -19.99 21.29
CA SER A 763 1.64 -21.30 21.13
C SER A 763 2.12 -21.49 19.70
N GLY A 764 3.34 -22.01 19.52
CA GLY A 764 3.90 -22.33 18.21
C GLY A 764 4.15 -23.82 18.03
N THR A 765 3.73 -24.39 16.91
CA THR A 765 3.83 -25.82 16.61
C THR A 765 5.03 -26.19 15.73
N LYS A 766 5.29 -27.49 15.61
CA LYS A 766 6.33 -28.04 14.72
C LYS A 766 6.04 -27.84 13.23
N GLU A 767 4.77 -27.70 12.84
CA GLU A 767 4.37 -27.44 11.44
C GLU A 767 4.24 -25.95 11.12
N GLY A 768 4.69 -25.06 12.02
CA GLY A 768 4.73 -23.63 11.74
C GLY A 768 3.43 -22.87 12.02
N THR A 769 2.48 -23.52 12.70
CA THR A 769 1.24 -22.87 13.10
C THR A 769 1.45 -22.07 14.39
N ILE A 770 0.98 -20.83 14.39
CA ILE A 770 0.85 -19.99 15.59
C ILE A 770 -0.62 -20.00 15.99
N SER A 771 -0.90 -20.27 17.26
CA SER A 771 -2.24 -20.19 17.83
C SER A 771 -2.27 -19.21 18.99
N VAL A 772 -3.27 -18.33 18.99
CA VAL A 772 -3.52 -17.33 20.04
C VAL A 772 -4.79 -17.76 20.76
N TRP A 773 -4.70 -17.90 22.07
CA TRP A 773 -5.74 -18.47 22.93
C TRP A 773 -6.19 -17.45 23.96
N ASP A 774 -7.50 -17.38 24.21
CA ASP A 774 -8.01 -16.82 25.46
C ASP A 774 -7.96 -17.92 26.52
N VAL A 775 -7.09 -17.74 27.51
CA VAL A 775 -6.88 -18.70 28.61
C VAL A 775 -8.06 -18.70 29.58
N THR A 776 -8.79 -17.59 29.67
CA THR A 776 -9.92 -17.42 30.60
C THR A 776 -11.12 -18.24 30.15
N THR A 777 -11.37 -18.28 28.84
CA THR A 777 -12.48 -19.03 28.22
C THR A 777 -12.03 -20.37 27.62
N ALA A 778 -10.72 -20.64 27.56
CA ALA A 778 -10.13 -21.80 26.90
C ALA A 778 -10.53 -21.92 25.42
N THR A 779 -10.56 -20.79 24.70
CA THR A 779 -10.96 -20.75 23.28
C THR A 779 -9.82 -20.24 22.39
N VAL A 780 -9.69 -20.83 21.21
CA VAL A 780 -8.82 -20.29 20.15
C VAL A 780 -9.38 -18.96 19.67
N LEU A 781 -8.57 -17.90 19.72
CA LEU A 781 -8.85 -16.63 19.08
C LEU A 781 -8.41 -16.66 17.61
N HIS A 782 -7.17 -17.09 17.36
CA HIS A 782 -6.58 -17.16 16.02
C HIS A 782 -5.71 -18.41 15.88
N GLN A 783 -5.73 -19.02 14.69
CA GLN A 783 -4.82 -20.13 14.31
C GLN A 783 -4.31 -19.88 12.90
N LEU A 784 -3.01 -19.66 12.77
CA LEU A 784 -2.40 -19.07 11.58
C LEU A 784 -1.22 -19.92 11.12
N PRO A 785 -1.19 -20.39 9.85
CA PRO A 785 -0.04 -21.07 9.27
C PRO A 785 1.06 -20.04 8.94
N CYS A 786 1.84 -19.65 9.96
CA CYS A 786 2.79 -18.56 9.85
C CYS A 786 4.10 -19.00 9.20
N HIS A 787 4.64 -20.17 9.54
CA HIS A 787 5.95 -20.62 9.06
C HIS A 787 5.81 -21.92 8.25
N SER A 788 6.77 -22.23 7.38
CA SER A 788 6.80 -23.49 6.61
C SER A 788 7.40 -24.68 7.36
N GLY A 789 7.69 -24.52 8.65
CA GLY A 789 8.32 -25.52 9.51
C GLY A 789 8.31 -25.07 10.97
N THR A 790 9.17 -25.65 11.81
CA THR A 790 9.09 -25.51 13.27
C THR A 790 9.12 -24.06 13.72
N VAL A 791 8.16 -23.64 14.56
CA VAL A 791 8.25 -22.36 15.29
C VAL A 791 9.25 -22.52 16.43
N PHE A 792 10.39 -21.82 16.36
CA PHE A 792 11.42 -21.91 17.40
C PHE A 792 11.10 -21.05 18.62
N HIS A 793 10.62 -19.83 18.41
CA HIS A 793 10.29 -18.92 19.49
C HIS A 793 9.13 -18.03 19.09
N ALA A 794 8.26 -17.70 20.06
CA ALA A 794 7.21 -16.71 19.92
C ALA A 794 7.18 -15.87 21.19
N ALA A 795 6.98 -14.55 21.07
CA ALA A 795 6.88 -13.68 22.23
C ALA A 795 5.97 -12.47 21.95
N PHE A 796 5.14 -12.10 22.93
CA PHE A 796 4.33 -10.89 22.86
C PHE A 796 5.19 -9.63 22.92
N SER A 797 4.70 -8.54 22.33
CA SER A 797 5.24 -7.21 22.55
C SER A 797 4.96 -6.75 23.98
N PRO A 798 5.74 -5.79 24.52
CA PRO A 798 5.50 -5.28 25.88
C PRO A 798 4.08 -4.74 26.12
N ASP A 799 3.44 -4.17 25.10
CA ASP A 799 2.06 -3.68 25.15
C ASP A 799 1.00 -4.79 24.94
N GLY A 800 1.43 -6.02 24.60
CA GLY A 800 0.57 -7.17 24.33
C GLY A 800 -0.24 -7.11 23.04
N ARG A 801 -0.04 -6.10 22.19
CA ARG A 801 -0.81 -5.92 20.93
C ARG A 801 -0.28 -6.73 19.77
N HIS A 802 0.99 -7.10 19.81
CA HIS A 802 1.66 -7.82 18.73
C HIS A 802 2.30 -9.12 19.25
N LEU A 803 2.42 -10.08 18.34
CA LEU A 803 3.14 -11.32 18.57
C LEU A 803 4.24 -11.46 17.52
N LEU A 804 5.50 -11.59 17.96
CA LEU A 804 6.62 -11.90 17.08
C LEU A 804 6.92 -13.39 17.15
N SER A 805 7.17 -14.03 16.01
CA SER A 805 7.61 -15.42 15.92
C SER A 805 8.79 -15.61 14.98
N THR A 806 9.61 -16.64 15.26
CA THR A 806 10.68 -17.12 14.38
C THR A 806 10.50 -18.58 14.03
N GLY A 807 10.84 -18.94 12.80
CA GLY A 807 10.68 -20.29 12.29
C GLY A 807 11.86 -20.84 11.51
N GLU A 808 11.70 -22.10 11.08
CA GLU A 808 12.63 -22.83 10.21
C GLU A 808 12.77 -22.23 8.81
N ASP A 809 11.81 -21.40 8.40
CA ASP A 809 11.78 -20.64 7.15
C ASP A 809 12.69 -19.39 7.15
N CYS A 810 13.54 -19.24 8.17
CA CYS A 810 14.41 -18.08 8.39
C CYS A 810 13.66 -16.74 8.49
N CYS A 811 12.36 -16.72 8.80
CA CYS A 811 11.59 -15.48 8.85
C CYS A 811 11.28 -15.06 10.29
N PHE A 812 11.27 -13.75 10.53
CA PHE A 812 10.53 -13.09 11.60
C PHE A 812 9.15 -12.72 11.09
N LYS A 813 8.11 -13.07 11.84
CA LYS A 813 6.73 -12.69 11.50
C LYS A 813 6.06 -12.00 12.67
N VAL A 814 5.38 -10.89 12.39
CA VAL A 814 4.65 -10.10 13.38
C VAL A 814 3.17 -10.17 13.07
N ILE A 815 2.37 -10.52 14.07
CA ILE A 815 0.92 -10.65 13.95
C ILE A 815 0.26 -9.66 14.91
N ASP A 816 -0.80 -9.02 14.45
CA ASP A 816 -1.72 -8.27 15.32
C ASP A 816 -2.58 -9.26 16.12
N VAL A 817 -2.50 -9.19 17.45
CA VAL A 817 -3.14 -10.16 18.35
C VAL A 817 -4.67 -10.07 18.29
N GLN A 818 -5.22 -8.89 18.00
CA GLN A 818 -6.66 -8.68 17.97
C GLN A 818 -7.27 -9.21 16.68
N THR A 819 -6.68 -8.91 15.53
CA THR A 819 -7.25 -9.30 14.23
C THR A 819 -6.71 -10.62 13.68
N GLY A 820 -5.58 -11.11 14.20
CA GLY A 820 -4.89 -12.28 13.66
C GLY A 820 -4.17 -11.99 12.33
N MET A 821 -4.02 -10.72 11.96
CA MET A 821 -3.42 -10.34 10.69
C MET A 821 -1.89 -10.35 10.78
N LEU A 822 -1.23 -10.91 9.76
CA LEU A 822 0.22 -10.75 9.57
C LEU A 822 0.50 -9.30 9.15
N ILE A 823 1.26 -8.57 9.98
CA ILE A 823 1.57 -7.14 9.78
C ILE A 823 3.06 -6.88 9.50
N SER A 824 3.94 -7.88 9.59
CA SER A 824 5.31 -7.76 9.08
C SER A 824 5.92 -9.14 8.86
N SER A 825 6.77 -9.25 7.84
CA SER A 825 7.58 -10.44 7.56
C SER A 825 8.98 -10.01 7.14
N VAL A 826 10.00 -10.36 7.93
CA VAL A 826 11.41 -10.03 7.66
C VAL A 826 12.19 -11.32 7.53
N THR A 827 12.86 -11.50 6.39
CA THR A 827 13.66 -12.69 6.10
C THR A 827 15.10 -12.51 6.58
N ALA A 828 15.60 -13.49 7.32
CA ALA A 828 17.00 -13.60 7.71
C ALA A 828 17.77 -14.57 6.81
N GLU A 829 19.09 -14.46 6.81
CA GLU A 829 19.97 -15.38 6.06
C GLU A 829 19.93 -16.82 6.61
N GLU A 830 19.70 -16.95 7.92
CA GLU A 830 19.70 -18.23 8.62
C GLU A 830 18.59 -18.28 9.68
N PRO A 831 18.18 -19.49 10.13
CA PRO A 831 17.15 -19.63 11.15
C PRO A 831 17.55 -18.95 12.47
N GLN A 832 16.58 -18.27 13.07
CA GLN A 832 16.74 -17.58 14.36
C GLN A 832 16.07 -18.41 15.46
N ARG A 833 16.85 -18.80 16.48
CA ARG A 833 16.45 -19.81 17.47
C ARG A 833 15.76 -19.23 18.70
N CYS A 834 16.19 -18.05 19.11
CA CYS A 834 15.61 -17.32 20.23
C CYS A 834 15.77 -15.82 20.01
N PHE A 835 14.97 -15.02 20.70
CA PHE A 835 15.08 -13.56 20.63
C PHE A 835 14.50 -12.88 21.85
N LYS A 836 14.81 -11.59 21.99
CA LYS A 836 14.09 -10.60 22.79
C LYS A 836 13.80 -9.37 21.93
N TRP A 837 12.74 -8.64 22.25
CA TRP A 837 12.34 -7.46 21.48
C TRP A 837 11.57 -6.45 22.36
N ASP A 838 11.60 -5.18 21.98
CA ASP A 838 10.81 -4.10 22.58
C ASP A 838 9.57 -3.73 21.76
N GLY A 839 9.37 -4.41 20.63
CA GLY A 839 8.40 -4.06 19.61
C GLY A 839 9.07 -3.53 18.35
N ASN A 840 10.08 -2.67 18.44
CA ASN A 840 10.74 -2.02 17.28
C ASN A 840 12.05 -2.70 16.89
N THR A 841 12.84 -3.12 17.88
CA THR A 841 14.17 -3.69 17.75
C THR A 841 14.15 -5.13 18.24
N ILE A 842 14.83 -6.02 17.52
CA ILE A 842 14.96 -7.43 17.90
C ILE A 842 16.42 -7.74 18.18
N LEU A 843 16.72 -8.32 19.34
CA LEU A 843 17.98 -9.02 19.61
C LEU A 843 17.73 -10.53 19.44
N SER A 844 18.28 -11.13 18.39
CA SER A 844 18.10 -12.54 18.08
C SER A 844 19.40 -13.33 18.18
N GLY A 845 19.26 -14.64 18.40
CA GLY A 845 20.35 -15.61 18.33
C GLY A 845 20.18 -16.55 17.14
N SER A 846 21.18 -16.62 16.26
CA SER A 846 21.12 -17.37 15.00
C SER A 846 21.52 -18.84 15.15
N GLN A 847 21.25 -19.62 14.11
CA GLN A 847 21.75 -20.99 13.95
C GLN A 847 23.29 -21.07 13.87
N SER A 848 23.95 -20.07 13.30
CA SER A 848 25.43 -19.99 13.23
C SER A 848 26.11 -19.63 14.56
N GLY A 849 25.35 -19.15 15.55
CA GLY A 849 25.89 -18.72 16.84
C GLY A 849 26.13 -17.20 16.96
N GLU A 850 25.72 -16.42 15.97
CA GLU A 850 25.76 -14.96 16.01
C GLU A 850 24.58 -14.40 16.81
N LEU A 851 24.79 -13.24 17.43
CA LEU A 851 23.72 -12.37 17.91
C LEU A 851 23.50 -11.26 16.90
N LEU A 852 22.25 -11.10 16.46
CA LEU A 852 21.87 -10.13 15.44
C LEU A 852 20.90 -9.13 16.03
N ILE A 853 21.12 -7.86 15.72
CA ILE A 853 20.24 -6.78 16.13
C ILE A 853 19.50 -6.29 14.89
N TRP A 854 18.18 -6.32 14.93
CA TRP A 854 17.33 -6.01 13.79
C TRP A 854 16.51 -4.76 14.05
N ASP A 855 16.42 -3.91 13.03
CA ASP A 855 15.37 -2.91 12.89
C ASP A 855 14.18 -3.59 12.20
N LEU A 856 13.08 -3.76 12.93
CA LEU A 856 11.89 -4.43 12.41
C LEU A 856 11.19 -3.61 11.32
N LEU A 857 11.22 -2.28 11.42
CA LEU A 857 10.54 -1.39 10.47
C LEU A 857 11.34 -1.26 9.19
N GLY A 858 12.65 -1.08 9.33
CA GLY A 858 13.58 -1.05 8.20
C GLY A 858 13.87 -2.42 7.58
N GLY A 859 13.44 -3.52 8.21
CA GLY A 859 13.64 -4.89 7.74
C GLY A 859 15.12 -5.28 7.59
N LYS A 860 16.01 -4.69 8.39
CA LYS A 860 17.46 -4.79 8.22
C LYS A 860 18.20 -5.12 9.51
N VAL A 861 19.34 -5.77 9.36
CA VAL A 861 20.28 -5.99 10.46
C VAL A 861 21.04 -4.69 10.73
N ILE A 862 20.95 -4.18 11.95
CA ILE A 862 21.69 -3.02 12.45
C ILE A 862 23.13 -3.42 12.79
N GLU A 863 23.31 -4.52 13.52
CA GLU A 863 24.61 -4.95 14.04
C GLU A 863 24.71 -6.48 14.11
N ARG A 864 25.91 -7.01 13.88
CA ARG A 864 26.23 -8.44 14.00
C ARG A 864 27.31 -8.68 15.02
N ILE A 865 26.98 -9.43 16.06
CA ILE A 865 27.88 -9.73 17.18
C ILE A 865 28.21 -11.22 17.14
N LYS A 866 29.49 -11.54 16.90
CA LYS A 866 29.96 -12.93 16.96
C LYS A 866 29.91 -13.44 18.40
N GLY A 867 29.29 -14.60 18.60
CA GLY A 867 29.15 -15.23 19.91
C GLY A 867 29.56 -16.69 19.92
N HIS A 868 28.58 -17.57 19.92
CA HIS A 868 28.76 -19.01 20.04
C HIS A 868 29.36 -19.63 18.77
N THR A 869 29.95 -20.82 18.90
CA THR A 869 30.45 -21.60 17.74
C THR A 869 29.40 -22.57 17.17
N GLY A 870 28.14 -22.40 17.56
CA GLY A 870 26.99 -23.21 17.19
C GLY A 870 25.71 -22.49 17.62
N ALA A 871 24.54 -23.07 17.37
CA ALA A 871 23.26 -22.36 17.51
C ALA A 871 23.06 -21.73 18.89
N VAL A 872 22.53 -20.50 18.92
CA VAL A 872 22.15 -19.83 20.17
C VAL A 872 20.78 -20.34 20.61
N MET A 873 20.77 -21.33 21.49
CA MET A 873 19.56 -22.08 21.84
C MET A 873 18.63 -21.35 22.82
N SER A 874 19.19 -20.50 23.70
CA SER A 874 18.40 -19.79 24.71
C SER A 874 19.00 -18.43 25.05
N MET A 875 18.13 -17.50 25.43
CA MET A 875 18.50 -16.14 25.79
C MET A 875 17.67 -15.66 26.98
N TRP A 876 18.35 -15.06 27.95
CA TRP A 876 17.75 -14.35 29.06
C TRP A 876 18.22 -12.91 29.06
N MET A 877 17.33 -11.98 29.39
CA MET A 877 17.60 -10.56 29.51
C MET A 877 16.94 -10.05 30.78
N ASN A 878 17.63 -9.17 31.51
CA ASN A 878 17.09 -8.56 32.72
C ASN A 878 16.03 -7.50 32.41
N GLU A 879 15.26 -7.11 33.43
CA GLU A 879 14.21 -6.09 33.29
C GLU A 879 14.74 -4.75 32.79
N GLN A 880 15.95 -4.33 33.20
CA GLN A 880 16.58 -3.09 32.71
C GLN A 880 17.20 -3.21 31.31
N CYS A 881 17.10 -4.38 30.67
CA CYS A 881 17.59 -4.64 29.31
C CYS A 881 19.09 -4.38 29.08
N ASN A 882 19.88 -4.27 30.15
CA ASN A 882 21.31 -3.91 30.09
C ASN A 882 22.28 -5.10 30.21
N SER A 883 21.76 -6.28 30.56
CA SER A 883 22.51 -7.51 30.72
C SER A 883 21.78 -8.65 30.03
N VAL A 884 22.50 -9.34 29.13
CA VAL A 884 21.98 -10.49 28.40
C VAL A 884 22.83 -11.71 28.73
N ILE A 885 22.21 -12.88 28.82
CA ILE A 885 22.88 -14.17 28.97
C ILE A 885 22.38 -15.09 27.87
N THR A 886 23.31 -15.73 27.15
CA THR A 886 22.99 -16.67 26.07
C THR A 886 23.58 -18.03 26.36
N GLY A 887 22.89 -19.07 25.90
CA GLY A 887 23.28 -20.47 26.03
C GLY A 887 23.28 -21.13 24.67
N GLY A 888 24.40 -21.77 24.31
CA GLY A 888 24.62 -22.29 22.98
C GLY A 888 24.64 -23.82 22.89
N GLU A 889 24.52 -24.30 21.65
CA GLU A 889 24.80 -25.68 21.25
C GLU A 889 26.27 -26.06 21.51
N ASP A 890 27.15 -25.06 21.53
CA ASP A 890 28.56 -25.19 21.88
C ASP A 890 28.83 -25.47 23.37
N LYS A 891 27.76 -25.65 24.16
CA LYS A 891 27.79 -26.09 25.57
C LYS A 891 28.24 -24.97 26.52
N GLN A 892 28.26 -23.73 26.03
CA GLN A 892 28.73 -22.55 26.75
C GLN A 892 27.59 -21.63 27.16
N ILE A 893 27.76 -20.99 28.31
CA ILE A 893 27.04 -19.77 28.67
C ILE A 893 27.91 -18.55 28.37
N MET A 894 27.31 -17.51 27.81
CA MET A 894 27.97 -16.22 27.55
C MET A 894 27.20 -15.10 28.23
N PHE A 895 27.93 -14.19 28.88
CA PHE A 895 27.42 -13.01 29.55
C PHE A 895 27.74 -11.78 28.73
N TRP A 896 26.72 -10.98 28.47
CA TRP A 896 26.81 -9.78 27.65
C TRP A 896 26.37 -8.57 28.45
N LYS A 897 27.08 -7.45 28.26
CA LYS A 897 26.76 -6.18 28.91
C LYS A 897 26.74 -5.06 27.90
N LEU A 898 25.75 -4.18 28.08
CA LEU A 898 25.68 -2.91 27.39
C LEU A 898 26.79 -1.98 27.90
N GLN A 899 27.55 -1.41 26.97
CA GLN A 899 28.50 -0.34 27.24
C GLN A 899 27.86 0.99 26.83
N TYR A 900 27.76 1.94 27.76
CA TYR A 900 27.21 3.27 27.49
C TYR A 900 28.25 4.19 26.86
#